data_AF-A0A7W0QLE2-F1
#
_entry.id   AF-A0A7W0QLE2-F1
#
_cell.length_a   1.000
_cell.length_b   1.000
_cell.length_c   1.000
_cell.angle_alpha   90.00
_cell.angle_beta   90.00
_cell.angle_gamma   90.00
#
_symmetry.space_group_name_H-M   'P 1'
#
loop_
_entity.id
_entity.type
_entity.pdbx_description
1 polymer ?
#
loop_
_entity_poly.entity_id
_entity_poly.type
_entity_poly.pdbx_seq_one_letter_code
_entity_poly.pdbx_strand_id
1 'polypeptide(L)'
;MRTCPSCGEENPERARFCLGCAEPLVEETPEREERKTVSVLFVDLVGFTSTSETADPEDVRALLRPYHARLREEIQRFGGTVEKFIGDAVMAVFGAPVAHEDDAERAVRAGLRILDSLEEMREQGIDLSVRAAVNTGEALVALSARPEQGESMAMGDVVNTASRLQGAAPVGSLVAGELTVRATSGVIDYEPLEPVTLKGKSSPVALWRALSARSRFGTDVDTRPRLPLVGRERELAMLQGAYGRAVHEATPQLVTIVGEPGIGKSRLVAELFSFVDSAPDLISWRQGRCLPYGEGISLWALGEIVKAQAGILESDSPEEAAKKLQAALAQLTEDPSDRRWLDAPLSGLVGAEIAADRAMERHESFAAWSRFIELIATDGPLVLVIEDLHWADDVLLDFLEHLAEWATDIPLLVVCTARPELYERRRAWAGGLRNATTISLVALLRDDTSRLLTALLDQHAVPADLVEAVLERSGGNPLYVEEFIRMLQDRGLLVREGRTLSVTLGEDLPLPESVAAIVAARLDTVDPERKALLQEAAVMGRVFWVGALEEMTGRDPGGVTEDLRELARKELVRRSRSSSVAGDTEYAFWHVLVRDVAYAQIPRGERATSHVKAAHWIERMAGARLSDHAELVVHHYEEALTLSRAAAARPPEIELSLRRALVLAAERAFRVDYARADAFFRRAAELIPTEDPERADVLLKLAETSELAGRGEEAKQLSRDAADAYRLQGDRLGEARALLQLAVIAARGGRTGQSKANIEDALELLEALPPSPELVRAYGTRVWVMLFQGQLEGTTEQGDRALALAQELGLAGEEAQCYMFRGLARVWGGDLAGLEDIEIALERWAELGNWEQVTITRVNLADCLWLAEGPAAGLEQCITAIAVAEEHGAVHEALWARAETLRMQFELGRWDETLATAQSLMEWDREHGPDPVGLVARTYAVWVHARTGATEAAVGMIPELLEFGRSSDDQQLLVPALVVAGVAALAAGRRDEAARLAEEATAQSPYWRMHFAAEAARVAVDAGRPDIAERYLDQLEPRLPRHRNAVLTAGAVFAEARGDLASAAEQFAQAAEDWGGYGFVLERGHALLGRGRCLLQLGDQLEGVSCVNSARSIFAELGARPLVAECDALLGDEAAQSA
;
A
#
# COMPACT_ATOMS: atom_id res chain seq x y z
N MET A 1 0.17 -36.11 49.54
CA MET A 1 0.34 -34.82 50.23
C MET A 1 0.72 -33.76 49.21
N ARG A 2 0.58 -32.46 49.52
CA ARG A 2 1.06 -31.36 48.66
C ARG A 2 2.26 -30.69 49.33
N THR A 3 3.39 -30.58 48.64
CA THR A 3 4.57 -29.88 49.17
C THR A 3 4.48 -28.39 48.84
N CYS A 4 4.75 -27.52 49.81
CA CYS A 4 4.70 -26.07 49.60
C CYS A 4 5.85 -25.60 48.69
N PRO A 5 5.59 -24.86 47.58
CA PRO A 5 6.65 -24.36 46.70
C PRO A 5 7.53 -23.30 47.37
N SER A 6 6.97 -22.52 48.30
CA SER A 6 7.63 -21.41 48.99
C SER A 6 8.54 -21.83 50.14
N CYS A 7 8.18 -22.88 50.90
CA CYS A 7 8.92 -23.31 52.09
C CYS A 7 9.24 -24.81 52.21
N GLY A 8 8.79 -25.65 51.26
CA GLY A 8 9.05 -27.10 51.26
C GLY A 8 8.23 -27.95 52.23
N GLU A 9 7.30 -27.36 53.01
CA GLU A 9 6.49 -28.09 54.00
C GLU A 9 5.52 -29.09 53.34
N GLU A 10 5.46 -30.33 53.83
CA GLU A 10 4.49 -31.34 53.37
C GLU A 10 3.12 -31.13 54.02
N ASN A 11 2.13 -30.76 53.21
CA ASN A 11 0.78 -30.41 53.67
C ASN A 11 -0.24 -31.51 53.30
N PRO A 12 -1.28 -31.73 54.13
CA PRO A 12 -2.42 -32.58 53.78
C PRO A 12 -3.11 -32.10 52.49
N GLU A 13 -3.62 -33.01 51.65
CA GLU A 13 -4.26 -32.66 50.37
C GLU A 13 -5.49 -31.74 50.47
N ARG A 14 -6.08 -31.61 51.67
CA ARG A 14 -7.18 -30.67 51.97
C ARG A 14 -6.73 -29.26 52.38
N ALA A 15 -5.43 -29.01 52.49
CA ALA A 15 -4.89 -27.72 52.92
C ALA A 15 -4.95 -26.72 51.75
N ARG A 16 -5.67 -25.60 51.94
CA ARG A 16 -5.70 -24.49 50.96
C ARG A 16 -4.52 -23.53 51.10
N PHE A 17 -3.92 -23.47 52.28
CA PHE A 17 -2.75 -22.66 52.62
C PHE A 17 -1.73 -23.54 53.36
N CYS A 18 -0.46 -23.18 53.26
CA CYS A 18 0.64 -23.88 53.91
C CYS A 18 0.58 -23.73 55.43
N LEU A 19 0.60 -24.84 56.14
CA LEU A 19 0.62 -24.88 57.61
C LEU A 19 1.91 -24.30 58.21
N GLY A 20 3.01 -24.25 57.44
CA GLY A 20 4.30 -23.70 57.85
C GLY A 20 4.49 -22.20 57.56
N CYS A 21 4.05 -21.70 56.40
CA CYS A 21 4.31 -20.32 55.95
C CYS A 21 3.08 -19.53 55.46
N ALA A 22 1.87 -20.09 55.54
CA ALA A 22 0.61 -19.51 55.03
C ALA A 22 0.50 -19.27 53.52
N GLU A 23 1.51 -19.61 52.71
CA GLU A 23 1.44 -19.58 51.24
C GLU A 23 0.22 -20.36 50.68
N PRO A 24 -0.52 -19.84 49.68
CA PRO A 24 -1.56 -20.61 49.01
C PRO A 24 -1.02 -21.93 48.40
N LEU A 25 -1.76 -23.02 48.59
CA LEU A 25 -1.42 -24.37 48.06
C LEU A 25 -2.42 -24.85 47.00
N VAL A 26 -3.25 -23.93 46.53
CA VAL A 26 -4.19 -24.07 45.43
C VAL A 26 -4.06 -22.77 44.64
N GLU A 27 -3.74 -22.87 43.36
CA GLU A 27 -3.87 -21.72 42.47
C GLU A 27 -5.36 -21.34 42.42
N GLU A 28 -5.67 -20.09 42.72
CA GLU A 28 -7.03 -19.59 42.50
C GLU A 28 -7.23 -19.51 41.00
N THR A 29 -8.20 -20.27 40.48
CA THR A 29 -8.53 -20.29 39.05
C THR A 29 -8.82 -18.86 38.61
N PRO A 30 -8.13 -18.33 37.58
CA PRO A 30 -8.23 -16.91 37.23
C PRO A 30 -9.68 -16.52 36.99
N GLU A 31 -10.06 -15.33 37.48
CA GLU A 31 -11.41 -14.80 37.36
C GLU A 31 -11.73 -14.55 35.89
N ARG A 32 -12.43 -15.49 35.26
CA ARG A 32 -12.72 -15.44 33.82
C ARG A 32 -13.79 -14.39 33.56
N GLU A 33 -13.38 -13.24 33.04
CA GLU A 33 -14.28 -12.16 32.64
C GLU A 33 -14.70 -12.32 31.17
N GLU A 34 -15.98 -12.17 30.87
CA GLU A 34 -16.47 -12.05 29.48
C GLU A 34 -17.23 -10.73 29.29
N ARG A 35 -17.07 -10.06 28.13
CA ARG A 35 -17.95 -8.94 27.77
C ARG A 35 -19.28 -9.50 27.25
N LYS A 36 -20.38 -9.20 27.94
CA LYS A 36 -21.74 -9.68 27.58
C LYS A 36 -22.73 -8.53 27.52
N THR A 37 -23.79 -8.71 26.74
CA THR A 37 -25.02 -7.94 26.95
C THR A 37 -25.79 -8.61 28.08
N VAL A 38 -26.14 -7.85 29.12
CA VAL A 38 -26.88 -8.34 30.29
C VAL A 38 -28.12 -7.48 30.53
N SER A 39 -29.11 -8.06 31.22
CA SER A 39 -30.30 -7.34 31.68
C SER A 39 -30.32 -7.29 33.20
N VAL A 40 -30.30 -6.07 33.75
CA VAL A 40 -30.16 -5.83 35.19
C VAL A 40 -31.51 -5.40 35.76
N LEU A 41 -32.02 -6.18 36.72
CA LEU A 41 -33.25 -5.92 37.46
C LEU A 41 -32.91 -5.30 38.82
N PHE A 42 -33.50 -4.15 39.13
CA PHE A 42 -33.55 -3.55 40.46
C PHE A 42 -34.98 -3.54 41.00
N VAL A 43 -35.16 -3.87 42.28
CA VAL A 43 -36.43 -3.72 43.02
C VAL A 43 -36.14 -3.15 44.40
N ASP A 44 -36.95 -2.21 44.87
CA ASP A 44 -36.68 -1.39 46.08
C ASP A 44 -37.99 -0.91 46.74
N LEU A 45 -38.02 -0.78 48.07
CA LEU A 45 -39.24 -0.51 48.86
C LEU A 45 -39.51 0.99 49.05
N VAL A 46 -40.75 1.40 48.82
CA VAL A 46 -41.18 2.79 48.87
C VAL A 46 -41.45 3.22 50.31
N GLY A 47 -40.63 4.12 50.85
CA GLY A 47 -40.80 4.74 52.18
C GLY A 47 -40.34 3.87 53.37
N PHE A 48 -39.77 2.69 53.09
CA PHE A 48 -39.34 1.75 54.11
C PHE A 48 -38.18 2.29 54.96
N THR A 49 -37.17 2.91 54.35
CA THR A 49 -36.08 3.64 55.03
C THR A 49 -36.60 4.59 56.12
N SER A 50 -37.52 5.50 55.81
CA SER A 50 -38.11 6.43 56.80
C SER A 50 -38.99 5.77 57.86
N THR A 51 -39.45 4.54 57.64
CA THR A 51 -40.17 3.75 58.64
C THR A 51 -39.17 3.04 59.58
N SER A 52 -38.09 2.51 59.00
CA SER A 52 -37.02 1.80 59.72
C SER A 52 -36.26 2.67 60.72
N GLU A 53 -36.21 3.99 60.53
CA GLU A 53 -35.65 4.95 61.51
C GLU A 53 -36.40 4.97 62.85
N THR A 54 -37.62 4.40 62.92
CA THR A 54 -38.49 4.44 64.12
C THR A 54 -38.93 3.06 64.63
N ALA A 55 -38.52 1.98 63.97
CA ALA A 55 -38.86 0.60 64.30
C ALA A 55 -37.66 -0.15 64.92
N ASP A 56 -37.92 -1.26 65.62
CA ASP A 56 -36.83 -2.08 66.18
C ASP A 56 -36.10 -2.86 65.06
N PRO A 57 -34.75 -2.93 65.06
CA PRO A 57 -34.00 -3.69 64.07
C PRO A 57 -34.35 -5.18 63.97
N GLU A 58 -34.83 -5.82 65.05
CA GLU A 58 -35.30 -7.21 65.00
C GLU A 58 -36.64 -7.34 64.28
N ASP A 59 -37.58 -6.40 64.49
CA ASP A 59 -38.87 -6.35 63.79
C ASP A 59 -38.68 -6.01 62.30
N VAL A 60 -37.84 -5.02 61.98
CA VAL A 60 -37.45 -4.66 60.60
C VAL A 60 -36.87 -5.89 59.87
N ARG A 61 -35.99 -6.65 60.54
CA ARG A 61 -35.39 -7.87 59.99
C ARG A 61 -36.39 -9.03 59.87
N ALA A 62 -37.34 -9.13 60.79
CA ALA A 62 -38.42 -10.12 60.73
C ALA A 62 -39.36 -9.85 59.55
N LEU A 63 -39.64 -8.58 59.24
CA LEU A 63 -40.47 -8.14 58.12
C LEU A 63 -39.78 -8.29 56.76
N LEU A 64 -38.49 -7.96 56.65
CA LEU A 64 -37.73 -8.13 55.39
C LEU A 64 -37.40 -9.59 55.05
N ARG A 65 -37.34 -10.50 56.03
CA ARG A 65 -36.91 -11.89 55.79
C ARG A 65 -37.84 -12.68 54.84
N PRO A 66 -39.19 -12.64 54.97
CA PRO A 66 -40.10 -13.21 53.98
C PRO A 66 -39.98 -12.55 52.60
N TYR A 67 -39.87 -11.21 52.56
CA TYR A 67 -39.72 -10.42 51.34
C TYR A 67 -38.46 -10.82 50.55
N HIS A 68 -37.29 -10.86 51.18
CA HIS A 68 -36.04 -11.30 50.53
C HIS A 68 -36.08 -12.76 50.06
N ALA A 69 -36.77 -13.64 50.80
CA ALA A 69 -36.95 -15.02 50.36
C ALA A 69 -37.82 -15.12 49.11
N ARG A 70 -38.95 -14.40 49.06
CA ARG A 70 -39.90 -14.40 47.95
C ARG A 70 -39.32 -13.76 46.68
N LEU A 71 -38.61 -12.64 46.81
CA LEU A 71 -37.94 -12.00 45.68
C LEU A 71 -36.80 -12.87 45.12
N ARG A 72 -36.01 -13.52 45.98
CA ARG A 72 -34.99 -14.47 45.52
C ARG A 72 -35.61 -15.66 44.78
N GLU A 73 -36.69 -16.23 45.30
CA GLU A 73 -37.42 -17.34 44.68
C GLU A 73 -37.88 -16.98 43.26
N GLU A 74 -38.63 -15.88 43.10
CA GLU A 74 -39.17 -15.51 41.79
C GLU A 74 -38.05 -15.06 40.81
N ILE A 75 -36.97 -14.39 41.27
CA ILE A 75 -35.83 -14.05 40.40
C ILE A 75 -35.11 -15.31 39.88
N GLN A 76 -34.80 -16.26 40.77
CA GLN A 76 -34.12 -17.50 40.39
C GLN A 76 -35.01 -18.40 39.52
N ARG A 77 -36.33 -18.34 39.70
CA ARG A 77 -37.33 -19.07 38.89
C ARG A 77 -37.32 -18.65 37.41
N PHE A 78 -37.00 -17.39 37.10
CA PHE A 78 -36.78 -16.91 35.73
C PHE A 78 -35.31 -16.97 35.29
N GLY A 79 -34.45 -17.71 36.01
CA GLY A 79 -33.04 -17.89 35.64
C GLY A 79 -32.13 -16.68 35.92
N GLY A 80 -32.59 -15.69 36.69
CA GLY A 80 -31.78 -14.54 37.10
C GLY A 80 -30.88 -14.86 38.30
N THR A 81 -29.66 -14.33 38.28
CA THR A 81 -28.75 -14.41 39.43
C THR A 81 -28.95 -13.19 40.33
N VAL A 82 -29.38 -13.40 41.58
CA VAL A 82 -29.42 -12.32 42.59
C VAL A 82 -27.99 -11.96 42.98
N GLU A 83 -27.57 -10.73 42.70
CA GLU A 83 -26.22 -10.28 43.05
C GLU A 83 -26.16 -9.89 44.53
N LYS A 84 -27.04 -8.98 44.98
CA LYS A 84 -27.01 -8.50 46.37
C LYS A 84 -28.34 -7.88 46.82
N PHE A 85 -28.59 -8.00 48.13
CA PHE A 85 -29.59 -7.21 48.84
C PHE A 85 -28.88 -6.03 49.52
N ILE A 86 -29.40 -4.83 49.31
CA ILE A 86 -28.86 -3.56 49.81
C ILE A 86 -29.92 -2.94 50.72
N GLY A 87 -29.99 -3.42 51.96
CA GLY A 87 -31.05 -3.04 52.90
C GLY A 87 -32.41 -3.60 52.46
N ASP A 88 -33.24 -2.72 51.93
CA ASP A 88 -34.58 -2.92 51.38
C ASP A 88 -34.61 -3.15 49.85
N ALA A 89 -33.52 -2.84 49.15
CA ALA A 89 -33.37 -3.04 47.71
C ALA A 89 -32.72 -4.40 47.35
N VAL A 90 -33.00 -4.91 46.15
CA VAL A 90 -32.29 -6.05 45.53
C VAL A 90 -31.81 -5.70 44.13
N MET A 91 -30.63 -6.20 43.78
CA MET A 91 -30.06 -6.19 42.43
C MET A 91 -29.93 -7.63 41.93
N ALA A 92 -30.36 -7.88 40.69
CA ALA A 92 -30.20 -9.15 40.00
C ALA A 92 -29.77 -8.96 38.55
N VAL A 93 -29.06 -9.95 38.00
CA VAL A 93 -28.52 -9.95 36.65
C VAL A 93 -29.02 -11.17 35.89
N PHE A 94 -29.52 -10.94 34.67
CA PHE A 94 -29.89 -11.94 33.69
C PHE A 94 -28.88 -11.82 32.52
N GLY A 95 -28.43 -12.95 31.98
CA GLY A 95 -27.28 -13.01 31.06
C GLY A 95 -25.91 -13.23 31.72
N ALA A 96 -25.91 -13.52 33.02
CA ALA A 96 -24.70 -13.85 33.78
C ALA A 96 -24.98 -15.00 34.77
N PRO A 97 -24.14 -16.06 34.81
CA PRO A 97 -22.96 -16.30 33.97
C PRO A 97 -23.29 -16.81 32.55
N VAL A 98 -24.45 -17.44 32.36
CA VAL A 98 -24.94 -17.95 31.07
C VAL A 98 -25.84 -16.90 30.42
N ALA A 99 -25.64 -16.68 29.11
CA ALA A 99 -26.48 -15.81 28.30
C ALA A 99 -27.60 -16.60 27.62
N HIS A 100 -28.77 -15.97 27.55
CA HIS A 100 -29.97 -16.45 26.88
C HIS A 100 -30.57 -15.31 26.06
N GLU A 101 -31.20 -15.67 24.96
CA GLU A 101 -31.83 -14.72 24.06
C GLU A 101 -32.97 -13.94 24.72
N ASP A 102 -33.68 -14.59 25.65
CA ASP A 102 -34.80 -14.05 26.41
C ASP A 102 -34.38 -13.43 27.76
N ASP A 103 -33.11 -13.13 28.03
CA ASP A 103 -32.70 -12.56 29.33
C ASP A 103 -33.36 -11.20 29.66
N ALA A 104 -33.61 -10.35 28.65
CA ALA A 104 -34.36 -9.12 28.83
C ALA A 104 -35.83 -9.40 29.19
N GLU A 105 -36.43 -10.39 28.53
CA GLU A 105 -37.80 -10.84 28.78
C GLU A 105 -37.93 -11.50 30.16
N ARG A 106 -36.99 -12.36 30.54
CA ARG A 106 -36.90 -13.00 31.87
C ARG A 106 -36.76 -11.98 32.97
N ALA A 107 -35.89 -10.98 32.82
CA ALA A 107 -35.75 -9.89 33.78
C ALA A 107 -37.07 -9.12 33.98
N VAL A 108 -37.80 -8.88 32.88
CA VAL A 108 -39.08 -8.18 32.91
C VAL A 108 -40.22 -9.06 33.48
N ARG A 109 -40.29 -10.34 33.09
CA ARG A 109 -41.23 -11.32 33.66
C ARG A 109 -41.01 -11.53 35.16
N ALA A 110 -39.75 -11.59 35.60
CA ALA A 110 -39.40 -11.62 37.02
C ALA A 110 -39.86 -10.34 37.72
N GLY A 111 -39.59 -9.16 37.15
CA GLY A 111 -40.06 -7.89 37.69
C GLY A 111 -41.59 -7.81 37.82
N LEU A 112 -42.34 -8.25 36.80
CA LEU A 112 -43.80 -8.31 36.83
C LEU A 112 -44.30 -9.31 37.89
N ARG A 113 -43.74 -10.53 37.91
CA ARG A 113 -44.15 -11.57 38.86
C ARG A 113 -43.80 -11.22 40.31
N ILE A 114 -42.79 -10.40 40.55
CA ILE A 114 -42.49 -9.82 41.87
C ILE A 114 -43.60 -8.85 42.29
N LEU A 115 -44.13 -8.01 41.38
CA LEU A 115 -45.27 -7.14 41.68
C LEU A 115 -46.51 -7.96 42.04
N ASP A 116 -46.87 -8.98 41.24
CA ASP A 116 -47.97 -9.90 41.54
C ASP A 116 -47.81 -10.53 42.94
N SER A 117 -46.59 -11.01 43.24
CA SER A 117 -46.27 -11.68 44.51
C SER A 117 -46.32 -10.75 45.71
N LEU A 118 -46.19 -9.44 45.51
CA LEU A 118 -46.34 -8.44 46.57
C LEU A 118 -47.80 -8.06 46.78
N GLU A 119 -48.64 -8.06 45.73
CA GLU A 119 -50.09 -7.96 45.88
C GLU A 119 -50.66 -9.19 46.61
N GLU A 120 -50.19 -10.40 46.27
CA GLU A 120 -50.48 -11.64 47.03
C GLU A 120 -50.12 -11.54 48.52
N MET A 121 -48.98 -10.91 48.86
CA MET A 121 -48.55 -10.70 50.25
C MET A 121 -49.36 -9.60 50.96
N ARG A 122 -49.83 -8.61 50.22
CA ARG A 122 -50.67 -7.51 50.72
C ARG A 122 -52.07 -7.98 51.08
N GLU A 123 -52.66 -8.89 50.30
CA GLU A 123 -53.90 -9.59 50.69
C GLU A 123 -53.72 -10.44 51.97
N GLN A 124 -52.51 -10.91 52.24
CA GLN A 124 -52.14 -11.63 53.47
C GLN A 124 -51.80 -10.69 54.66
N GLY A 125 -51.95 -9.37 54.49
CA GLY A 125 -51.78 -8.37 55.54
C GLY A 125 -50.39 -7.72 55.62
N ILE A 126 -49.52 -7.96 54.64
CA ILE A 126 -48.17 -7.35 54.57
C ILE A 126 -48.20 -6.21 53.53
N ASP A 127 -48.58 -5.01 53.97
CA ASP A 127 -48.72 -3.82 53.09
C ASP A 127 -47.35 -3.21 52.73
N LEU A 128 -46.65 -3.85 51.80
CA LEU A 128 -45.39 -3.37 51.21
C LEU A 128 -45.62 -2.92 49.75
N SER A 129 -44.94 -1.86 49.34
CA SER A 129 -44.98 -1.32 47.98
C SER A 129 -43.57 -1.13 47.45
N VAL A 130 -43.30 -1.56 46.22
CA VAL A 130 -41.98 -1.42 45.58
C VAL A 130 -42.01 -0.47 44.38
N ARG A 131 -40.82 -0.09 43.94
CA ARG A 131 -40.50 0.35 42.58
C ARG A 131 -39.53 -0.65 41.98
N ALA A 132 -39.70 -0.97 40.70
CA ALA A 132 -38.81 -1.88 39.99
C ALA A 132 -38.37 -1.29 38.64
N ALA A 133 -37.17 -1.66 38.18
CA ALA A 133 -36.76 -1.39 36.80
C ALA A 133 -35.85 -2.46 36.22
N VAL A 134 -35.93 -2.64 34.90
CA VAL A 134 -34.97 -3.41 34.08
C VAL A 134 -34.25 -2.48 33.11
N ASN A 135 -32.95 -2.68 32.93
CA ASN A 135 -32.21 -2.08 31.83
C ASN A 135 -31.22 -3.08 31.22
N THR A 136 -31.11 -3.08 29.89
CA THR A 136 -30.29 -4.00 29.10
C THR A 136 -29.14 -3.26 28.43
N GLY A 137 -27.95 -3.86 28.36
CA GLY A 137 -26.77 -3.27 27.74
C GLY A 137 -25.46 -4.01 28.05
N GLU A 138 -24.34 -3.52 27.53
CA GLU A 138 -23.02 -4.14 27.78
C GLU A 138 -22.60 -4.04 29.26
N ALA A 139 -22.06 -5.15 29.77
CA ALA A 139 -21.28 -5.23 30.99
C ALA A 139 -20.05 -6.14 30.80
N LEU A 140 -19.05 -5.93 31.64
CA LEU A 140 -18.02 -6.93 31.94
C LEU A 140 -18.60 -7.87 33.00
N VAL A 141 -18.52 -9.18 32.78
CA VAL A 141 -19.13 -10.20 33.63
C VAL A 141 -18.07 -11.16 34.16
N ALA A 142 -17.87 -11.19 35.47
CA ALA A 142 -16.97 -12.13 36.13
C ALA A 142 -17.68 -13.48 36.34
N LEU A 143 -17.37 -14.49 35.51
CA LEU A 143 -18.05 -15.79 35.51
C LEU A 143 -17.81 -16.61 36.78
N SER A 144 -16.68 -16.36 37.46
CA SER A 144 -16.27 -17.04 38.70
C SER A 144 -16.88 -16.41 39.97
N ALA A 145 -17.49 -15.23 39.87
CA ALA A 145 -17.91 -14.43 41.02
C ALA A 145 -18.97 -15.14 41.87
N ARG A 146 -18.86 -14.99 43.20
CA ARG A 146 -19.77 -15.52 44.22
C ARG A 146 -20.51 -14.36 44.89
N PRO A 147 -21.73 -14.03 44.45
CA PRO A 147 -22.47 -12.92 45.04
C PRO A 147 -22.81 -13.14 46.53
N GLU A 148 -22.91 -14.41 46.96
CA GLU A 148 -23.05 -14.77 48.38
C GLU A 148 -21.84 -14.40 49.26
N GLN A 149 -20.68 -14.12 48.66
CA GLN A 149 -19.48 -13.63 49.36
C GLN A 149 -19.25 -12.10 49.18
N GLY A 150 -20.11 -11.43 48.40
CA GLY A 150 -20.07 -9.98 48.16
C GLY A 150 -19.34 -9.55 46.89
N GLU A 151 -18.89 -10.49 46.07
CA GLU A 151 -18.23 -10.24 44.78
C GLU A 151 -19.24 -9.68 43.74
N SER A 152 -18.82 -8.70 42.92
CA SER A 152 -19.70 -8.06 41.94
C SER A 152 -19.70 -8.87 40.64
N MET A 153 -20.86 -9.34 40.19
CA MET A 153 -20.96 -10.23 39.02
C MET A 153 -20.95 -9.47 37.70
N ALA A 154 -21.53 -8.26 37.65
CA ALA A 154 -21.55 -7.42 36.45
C ALA A 154 -21.09 -5.98 36.71
N MET A 155 -20.25 -5.44 35.82
CA MET A 155 -19.74 -4.07 35.87
C MET A 155 -20.01 -3.32 34.55
N GLY A 156 -20.75 -2.21 34.62
CA GLY A 156 -21.06 -1.38 33.45
C GLY A 156 -22.02 -0.21 33.74
N ASP A 157 -22.22 0.66 32.75
CA ASP A 157 -23.21 1.75 32.82
C ASP A 157 -24.65 1.23 32.88
N VAL A 158 -24.91 0.03 32.34
CA VAL A 158 -26.20 -0.67 32.39
C VAL A 158 -26.73 -0.80 33.83
N VAL A 159 -25.86 -1.16 34.79
CA VAL A 159 -26.19 -1.30 36.23
C VAL A 159 -26.57 0.04 36.84
N ASN A 160 -25.77 1.07 36.59
CA ASN A 160 -26.00 2.43 37.08
C ASN A 160 -27.29 3.04 36.51
N THR A 161 -27.61 2.74 35.25
CA THR A 161 -28.82 3.20 34.58
C THR A 161 -30.06 2.45 35.10
N ALA A 162 -29.99 1.14 35.34
CA ALA A 162 -31.09 0.35 35.93
C ALA A 162 -31.53 0.88 37.29
N SER A 163 -30.59 1.10 38.22
CA SER A 163 -30.87 1.68 39.55
C SER A 163 -31.52 3.07 39.45
N ARG A 164 -31.06 3.93 38.53
CA ARG A 164 -31.63 5.28 38.33
C ARG A 164 -33.02 5.26 37.71
N LEU A 165 -33.33 4.29 36.84
CA LEU A 165 -34.66 4.08 36.29
C LEU A 165 -35.65 3.59 37.36
N GLN A 166 -35.23 2.70 38.26
CA GLN A 166 -36.06 2.27 39.41
C GLN A 166 -36.47 3.48 40.27
N GLY A 167 -35.54 4.39 40.57
CA GLY A 167 -35.84 5.61 41.32
C GLY A 167 -36.89 6.51 40.65
N ALA A 168 -37.02 6.45 39.32
CA ALA A 168 -38.01 7.17 38.53
C ALA A 168 -39.34 6.43 38.32
N ALA A 169 -39.44 5.15 38.68
CA ALA A 169 -40.63 4.33 38.45
C ALA A 169 -41.84 4.80 39.29
N PRO A 170 -43.07 4.74 38.75
CA PRO A 170 -44.29 4.80 39.55
C PRO A 170 -44.32 3.70 40.63
N VAL A 171 -44.96 3.99 41.77
CA VAL A 171 -45.13 3.04 42.87
C VAL A 171 -46.00 1.86 42.42
N GLY A 172 -45.59 0.63 42.73
CA GLY A 172 -46.29 -0.59 42.29
C GLY A 172 -46.14 -0.86 40.78
N SER A 173 -45.01 -0.47 40.19
CA SER A 173 -44.76 -0.67 38.76
C SER A 173 -43.31 -1.06 38.44
N LEU A 174 -43.16 -1.68 37.28
CA LEU A 174 -41.89 -2.04 36.65
C LEU A 174 -41.68 -1.13 35.44
N VAL A 175 -40.56 -0.43 35.37
CA VAL A 175 -40.16 0.34 34.18
C VAL A 175 -38.99 -0.32 33.45
N ALA A 176 -38.94 -0.18 32.13
CA ALA A 176 -37.90 -0.71 31.28
C ALA A 176 -37.21 0.43 30.50
N GLY A 177 -35.89 0.34 30.40
CA GLY A 177 -35.08 1.21 29.51
C GLY A 177 -35.27 0.83 28.04
N GLU A 178 -34.95 1.77 27.13
CA GLU A 178 -35.26 1.64 25.69
C GLU A 178 -34.77 0.33 25.05
N LEU A 179 -33.54 -0.11 25.34
CA LEU A 179 -33.00 -1.37 24.80
C LEU A 179 -33.76 -2.59 25.30
N THR A 180 -34.17 -2.61 26.57
CA THR A 180 -35.02 -3.67 27.13
C THR A 180 -36.38 -3.68 26.45
N VAL A 181 -36.99 -2.51 26.26
CA VAL A 181 -38.32 -2.38 25.63
C VAL A 181 -38.28 -2.86 24.18
N ARG A 182 -37.29 -2.45 23.38
CA ARG A 182 -37.12 -2.94 22.01
C ARG A 182 -37.06 -4.46 21.97
N ALA A 183 -36.12 -5.05 22.71
CA ALA A 183 -35.87 -6.50 22.78
C ALA A 183 -37.02 -7.34 23.38
N THR A 184 -38.05 -6.73 23.97
CA THR A 184 -39.17 -7.44 24.60
C THR A 184 -40.55 -6.99 24.09
N SER A 185 -40.60 -6.04 23.13
CA SER A 185 -41.83 -5.42 22.64
C SER A 185 -42.83 -6.37 21.96
N GLY A 186 -42.38 -7.53 21.47
CA GLY A 186 -43.26 -8.58 20.94
C GLY A 186 -43.93 -9.46 22.01
N VAL A 187 -43.31 -9.58 23.19
CA VAL A 187 -43.61 -10.58 24.23
C VAL A 187 -44.11 -9.96 25.55
N ILE A 188 -43.85 -8.66 25.75
CA ILE A 188 -44.32 -7.84 26.88
C ILE A 188 -45.12 -6.63 26.35
N ASP A 189 -46.28 -6.37 26.93
CA ASP A 189 -47.07 -5.17 26.67
C ASP A 189 -46.51 -3.96 27.46
N TYR A 190 -46.36 -2.80 26.80
CA TYR A 190 -45.73 -1.59 27.37
C TYR A 190 -46.56 -0.31 27.22
N GLU A 191 -46.53 0.52 28.27
CA GLU A 191 -47.07 1.89 28.32
C GLU A 191 -45.91 2.91 28.37
N PRO A 192 -45.78 3.85 27.41
CA PRO A 192 -44.71 4.86 27.43
C PRO A 192 -44.93 5.89 28.54
N LEU A 193 -43.85 6.30 29.22
CA LEU A 193 -43.85 7.36 30.23
C LEU A 193 -43.09 8.61 29.74
N GLU A 194 -43.26 9.75 30.43
CA GLU A 194 -42.50 10.97 30.13
C GLU A 194 -40.99 10.77 30.38
N PRO A 195 -40.09 11.11 29.42
CA PRO A 195 -38.65 10.92 29.59
C PRO A 195 -38.05 11.67 30.78
N VAL A 196 -37.17 11.01 31.54
CA VAL A 196 -36.62 11.52 32.80
C VAL A 196 -35.14 11.88 32.67
N THR A 197 -34.76 13.08 33.12
CA THR A 197 -33.36 13.52 33.16
C THR A 197 -32.61 12.86 34.32
N LEU A 198 -31.88 11.78 34.03
CA LEU A 198 -31.10 11.06 35.03
C LEU A 198 -29.77 11.78 35.35
N LYS A 199 -29.43 11.92 36.64
CA LYS A 199 -28.22 12.62 37.11
C LYS A 199 -26.95 12.02 36.47
N GLY A 200 -26.29 12.80 35.61
CA GLY A 200 -25.07 12.41 34.90
C GLY A 200 -25.26 11.85 33.49
N LYS A 201 -26.47 11.89 32.92
CA LYS A 201 -26.70 11.79 31.47
C LYS A 201 -26.93 13.19 30.89
N SER A 202 -26.53 13.42 29.65
CA SER A 202 -26.64 14.71 28.95
C SER A 202 -28.00 14.92 28.26
N SER A 203 -28.75 13.85 28.02
CA SER A 203 -30.10 13.84 27.45
C SER A 203 -31.12 13.22 28.43
N PRO A 204 -32.42 13.56 28.32
CA PRO A 204 -33.49 12.82 28.99
C PRO A 204 -33.52 11.36 28.52
N VAL A 205 -33.77 10.43 29.45
CA VAL A 205 -33.86 9.00 29.16
C VAL A 205 -35.32 8.59 29.07
N ALA A 206 -35.70 8.00 27.94
CA ALA A 206 -37.03 7.42 27.75
C ALA A 206 -37.18 6.12 28.55
N LEU A 207 -38.38 5.90 29.10
CA LEU A 207 -38.72 4.72 29.88
C LEU A 207 -40.19 4.34 29.66
N TRP A 208 -40.49 3.05 29.73
CA TRP A 208 -41.83 2.49 29.53
C TRP A 208 -42.19 1.61 30.71
N ARG A 209 -43.45 1.63 31.13
CA ARG A 209 -44.00 0.72 32.14
C ARG A 209 -44.40 -0.60 31.49
N ALA A 210 -43.94 -1.73 32.05
CA ALA A 210 -44.40 -3.06 31.64
C ALA A 210 -45.79 -3.36 32.21
N LEU A 211 -46.64 -4.05 31.45
CA LEU A 211 -48.03 -4.35 31.80
C LEU A 211 -48.34 -5.85 31.94
N SER A 212 -47.99 -6.65 30.93
CA SER A 212 -48.32 -8.08 30.85
C SER A 212 -47.36 -8.84 29.93
N ALA A 213 -47.34 -10.18 30.01
CA ALA A 213 -46.40 -11.04 29.28
C ALA A 213 -47.09 -12.26 28.60
N ARG A 214 -46.58 -12.65 27.41
CA ARG A 214 -47.14 -13.70 26.50
C ARG A 214 -46.49 -15.09 26.76
N SER A 215 -46.48 -16.12 25.90
CA SER A 215 -45.82 -17.44 26.20
C SER A 215 -45.69 -18.54 25.09
N ARG A 216 -44.48 -19.08 24.78
CA ARG A 216 -44.07 -20.56 24.77
C ARG A 216 -42.78 -21.02 23.98
N PHE A 217 -41.80 -21.61 24.71
CA PHE A 217 -41.01 -22.90 24.57
C PHE A 217 -40.49 -23.57 23.23
N GLY A 218 -39.35 -24.35 23.30
CA GLY A 218 -38.62 -25.14 22.23
C GLY A 218 -38.81 -26.70 22.22
N THR A 219 -37.95 -27.66 21.74
CA THR A 219 -36.52 -27.86 21.25
C THR A 219 -36.45 -29.27 20.50
N ASP A 220 -35.41 -30.00 19.97
CA ASP A 220 -33.90 -30.01 19.90
C ASP A 220 -33.23 -30.92 18.74
N VAL A 221 -32.00 -30.57 18.25
CA VAL A 221 -31.01 -31.17 17.26
C VAL A 221 -31.27 -31.38 15.69
N ASP A 222 -30.17 -31.39 14.88
CA ASP A 222 -29.89 -31.25 13.40
C ASP A 222 -29.79 -32.52 12.45
N THR A 223 -29.72 -32.35 11.09
CA THR A 223 -28.64 -32.83 10.13
C THR A 223 -29.00 -32.85 8.60
N ARG A 224 -28.21 -32.20 7.67
CA ARG A 224 -27.99 -32.57 6.21
C ARG A 224 -27.00 -31.66 5.36
N PRO A 225 -26.76 -31.81 4.01
CA PRO A 225 -25.49 -31.42 3.35
C PRO A 225 -25.60 -30.34 2.22
N ARG A 226 -24.52 -30.18 1.42
CA ARG A 226 -24.28 -29.06 0.47
C ARG A 226 -25.32 -28.86 -0.66
N LEU A 227 -25.47 -27.60 -1.05
CA LEU A 227 -26.59 -27.04 -1.83
C LEU A 227 -26.31 -26.80 -3.32
N PRO A 228 -27.34 -26.71 -4.19
CA PRO A 228 -27.23 -26.20 -5.57
C PRO A 228 -27.05 -24.67 -5.62
N LEU A 229 -26.71 -24.12 -6.78
CA LEU A 229 -26.81 -22.68 -7.06
C LEU A 229 -28.29 -22.27 -7.23
N VAL A 230 -28.66 -21.10 -6.71
CA VAL A 230 -30.03 -20.58 -6.71
C VAL A 230 -30.01 -19.06 -6.87
N GLY A 231 -30.87 -18.50 -7.75
CA GLY A 231 -31.07 -17.05 -7.91
C GLY A 231 -29.83 -16.28 -8.40
N ARG A 232 -28.99 -16.93 -9.23
CA ARG A 232 -27.69 -16.44 -9.72
C ARG A 232 -27.38 -16.83 -11.18
N GLU A 233 -28.36 -17.37 -11.88
CA GLU A 233 -28.23 -17.94 -13.22
C GLU A 233 -27.88 -16.87 -14.28
N ARG A 234 -28.15 -15.58 -14.03
CA ARG A 234 -27.80 -14.47 -14.94
C ARG A 234 -26.37 -13.98 -14.72
N GLU A 235 -25.99 -13.86 -13.47
CA GLU A 235 -24.69 -13.37 -13.00
C GLU A 235 -23.59 -14.37 -13.37
N LEU A 236 -23.89 -15.68 -13.31
CA LEU A 236 -23.01 -16.72 -13.83
C LEU A 236 -22.83 -16.61 -15.35
N ALA A 237 -23.91 -16.37 -16.10
CA ALA A 237 -23.85 -16.19 -17.55
C ALA A 237 -23.04 -14.94 -17.96
N MET A 238 -23.03 -13.88 -17.15
CA MET A 238 -22.16 -12.72 -17.36
C MET A 238 -20.67 -13.05 -17.20
N LEU A 239 -20.31 -13.83 -16.16
CA LEU A 239 -18.93 -14.31 -15.97
C LEU A 239 -18.49 -15.26 -17.09
N GLN A 240 -19.36 -16.19 -17.50
CA GLN A 240 -19.12 -17.08 -18.64
C GLN A 240 -18.95 -16.29 -19.95
N GLY A 241 -19.69 -15.20 -20.14
CA GLY A 241 -19.53 -14.28 -21.27
C GLY A 241 -18.24 -13.48 -21.24
N ALA A 242 -17.77 -13.06 -20.06
CA ALA A 242 -16.48 -12.39 -19.90
C ALA A 242 -15.30 -13.34 -20.16
N TYR A 243 -15.35 -14.57 -19.60
CA TYR A 243 -14.42 -15.65 -19.95
C TYR A 243 -14.41 -15.93 -21.47
N GLY A 244 -15.60 -15.99 -22.07
CA GLY A 244 -15.77 -16.14 -23.52
C GLY A 244 -15.00 -15.08 -24.31
N ARG A 245 -15.17 -13.79 -23.99
CA ARG A 245 -14.42 -12.70 -24.64
C ARG A 245 -12.92 -12.83 -24.44
N ALA A 246 -12.46 -13.04 -23.20
CA ALA A 246 -11.03 -13.18 -22.91
C ALA A 246 -10.37 -14.23 -23.82
N VAL A 247 -10.97 -15.42 -23.93
CA VAL A 247 -10.43 -16.52 -24.75
C VAL A 247 -10.60 -16.31 -26.25
N HIS A 248 -11.72 -15.75 -26.73
CA HIS A 248 -12.01 -15.66 -28.17
C HIS A 248 -11.50 -14.37 -28.83
N GLU A 249 -11.32 -13.30 -28.06
CA GLU A 249 -10.90 -11.98 -28.52
C GLU A 249 -9.45 -11.65 -28.10
N ALA A 250 -8.82 -12.50 -27.28
CA ALA A 250 -7.48 -12.30 -26.71
C ALA A 250 -7.31 -10.93 -26.02
N THR A 251 -8.33 -10.49 -25.27
CA THR A 251 -8.30 -9.23 -24.54
C THR A 251 -8.48 -9.47 -23.04
N PRO A 252 -7.67 -8.86 -22.16
CA PRO A 252 -7.91 -8.88 -20.72
C PRO A 252 -9.31 -8.39 -20.36
N GLN A 253 -9.99 -9.12 -19.49
CA GLN A 253 -11.32 -8.77 -18.97
C GLN A 253 -11.28 -8.67 -17.43
N LEU A 254 -11.69 -7.54 -16.87
CA LEU A 254 -11.74 -7.30 -15.43
C LEU A 254 -13.19 -7.35 -14.92
N VAL A 255 -13.53 -8.32 -14.08
CA VAL A 255 -14.89 -8.47 -13.52
C VAL A 255 -14.87 -8.33 -12.00
N THR A 256 -15.52 -7.27 -11.48
CA THR A 256 -15.69 -7.07 -10.04
C THR A 256 -17.08 -7.54 -9.60
N ILE A 257 -17.14 -8.59 -8.78
CA ILE A 257 -18.37 -9.11 -8.17
C ILE A 257 -18.59 -8.42 -6.82
N VAL A 258 -19.61 -7.58 -6.71
CA VAL A 258 -19.86 -6.71 -5.56
C VAL A 258 -21.07 -7.19 -4.77
N GLY A 259 -21.04 -7.06 -3.43
CA GLY A 259 -22.24 -7.18 -2.60
C GLY A 259 -21.92 -7.56 -1.16
N GLU A 260 -22.95 -7.79 -0.37
CA GLU A 260 -22.85 -8.01 1.08
C GLU A 260 -22.02 -9.25 1.49
N PRO A 261 -21.59 -9.32 2.77
CA PRO A 261 -21.13 -10.56 3.38
C PRO A 261 -22.17 -11.67 3.24
N GLY A 262 -21.75 -12.86 2.80
CA GLY A 262 -22.65 -14.02 2.67
C GLY A 262 -23.55 -14.06 1.44
N ILE A 263 -23.60 -12.99 0.63
CA ILE A 263 -24.55 -12.82 -0.49
C ILE A 263 -24.37 -13.81 -1.67
N GLY A 264 -23.31 -14.64 -1.64
CA GLY A 264 -23.03 -15.69 -2.62
C GLY A 264 -21.79 -15.51 -3.49
N LYS A 265 -20.98 -14.45 -3.29
CA LYS A 265 -19.80 -14.12 -4.13
C LYS A 265 -18.88 -15.32 -4.42
N SER A 266 -18.30 -15.92 -3.38
CA SER A 266 -17.39 -17.09 -3.53
C SER A 266 -18.08 -18.34 -4.09
N ARG A 267 -19.41 -18.47 -3.96
CA ARG A 267 -20.15 -19.56 -4.62
C ARG A 267 -20.22 -19.33 -6.12
N LEU A 268 -20.45 -18.08 -6.56
CA LEU A 268 -20.45 -17.73 -7.98
C LEU A 268 -19.08 -17.99 -8.64
N VAL A 269 -17.99 -17.67 -7.93
CA VAL A 269 -16.62 -18.01 -8.34
C VAL A 269 -16.41 -19.53 -8.43
N ALA A 270 -16.94 -20.33 -7.49
CA ALA A 270 -16.82 -21.79 -7.54
C ALA A 270 -17.62 -22.45 -8.69
N GLU A 271 -18.75 -21.85 -9.08
CA GLU A 271 -19.52 -22.28 -10.26
C GLU A 271 -18.82 -21.88 -11.56
N LEU A 272 -18.16 -20.71 -11.61
CA LEU A 272 -17.25 -20.35 -12.71
C LEU A 272 -16.09 -21.34 -12.81
N PHE A 273 -15.43 -21.70 -11.70
CA PHE A 273 -14.40 -22.74 -11.69
C PHE A 273 -14.93 -24.06 -12.26
N SER A 274 -16.11 -24.50 -11.82
CA SER A 274 -16.71 -25.76 -12.29
C SER A 274 -17.14 -25.74 -13.77
N PHE A 275 -17.41 -24.56 -14.33
CA PHE A 275 -17.62 -24.37 -15.77
C PHE A 275 -16.29 -24.41 -16.53
N VAL A 276 -15.27 -23.69 -16.05
CA VAL A 276 -13.93 -23.60 -16.66
C VAL A 276 -13.21 -24.95 -16.64
N ASP A 277 -13.24 -25.69 -15.52
CA ASP A 277 -12.71 -27.06 -15.34
C ASP A 277 -13.43 -28.11 -16.23
N SER A 278 -14.58 -27.75 -16.83
CA SER A 278 -15.32 -28.59 -17.78
C SER A 278 -15.03 -28.29 -19.26
N ALA A 279 -14.20 -27.28 -19.54
CA ALA A 279 -13.75 -26.94 -20.90
C ALA A 279 -12.70 -27.94 -21.43
N PRO A 280 -12.49 -28.04 -22.76
CA PRO A 280 -11.54 -28.99 -23.34
C PRO A 280 -10.07 -28.52 -23.28
N ASP A 281 -9.84 -27.23 -23.05
CA ASP A 281 -8.52 -26.60 -23.09
C ASP A 281 -7.85 -26.62 -21.70
N LEU A 282 -6.51 -26.60 -21.66
CA LEU A 282 -5.77 -26.47 -20.40
C LEU A 282 -5.85 -25.02 -19.94
N ILE A 283 -6.45 -24.79 -18.77
CA ILE A 283 -6.65 -23.44 -18.20
C ILE A 283 -5.83 -23.27 -16.93
N SER A 284 -5.05 -22.20 -16.88
CA SER A 284 -4.34 -21.77 -15.68
C SER A 284 -5.30 -21.02 -14.76
N TRP A 285 -5.66 -21.62 -13.62
CA TRP A 285 -6.41 -20.94 -12.56
C TRP A 285 -5.48 -20.57 -11.41
N ARG A 286 -5.39 -19.30 -11.04
CA ARG A 286 -4.67 -18.83 -9.85
C ARG A 286 -5.58 -17.95 -9.00
N GLN A 287 -5.43 -18.02 -7.69
CA GLN A 287 -6.29 -17.33 -6.75
C GLN A 287 -5.48 -16.82 -5.57
N GLY A 288 -5.74 -15.57 -5.18
CA GLY A 288 -5.25 -14.97 -3.94
C GLY A 288 -6.34 -14.15 -3.26
N ARG A 289 -6.07 -13.65 -2.06
CA ARG A 289 -7.08 -13.01 -1.20
C ARG A 289 -6.52 -11.88 -0.35
N CYS A 290 -7.23 -10.76 -0.32
CA CYS A 290 -6.92 -9.64 0.57
C CYS A 290 -7.34 -9.97 2.01
N LEU A 291 -6.52 -9.58 2.99
CA LEU A 291 -6.71 -9.95 4.40
C LEU A 291 -7.42 -8.83 5.19
N PRO A 292 -8.46 -9.14 6.00
CA PRO A 292 -9.28 -8.13 6.68
C PRO A 292 -8.60 -7.41 7.85
N TYR A 293 -7.30 -7.63 8.03
CA TYR A 293 -6.46 -6.99 9.06
C TYR A 293 -5.40 -6.07 8.43
N GLY A 294 -5.41 -5.96 7.10
CA GLY A 294 -4.34 -5.40 6.28
C GLY A 294 -4.55 -3.98 5.79
N GLU A 295 -4.83 -3.01 6.67
CA GLU A 295 -4.38 -1.63 6.44
C GLU A 295 -2.84 -1.59 6.58
N GLY A 296 -2.14 -2.23 5.62
CA GLY A 296 -0.69 -2.46 5.68
C GLY A 296 -0.25 -3.93 5.58
N ILE A 297 -0.88 -4.76 4.73
CA ILE A 297 -0.26 -6.02 4.23
C ILE A 297 -0.27 -5.98 2.70
N SER A 298 0.88 -5.75 2.07
CA SER A 298 0.98 -5.46 0.63
C SER A 298 0.67 -6.68 -0.19
N LEU A 299 -0.08 -6.50 -1.28
CA LEU A 299 -0.02 -7.36 -2.47
C LEU A 299 -0.18 -8.88 -2.16
N TRP A 300 -0.76 -9.25 -1.01
CA TRP A 300 -0.74 -10.62 -0.49
C TRP A 300 -1.40 -11.59 -1.47
N ALA A 301 -2.51 -11.15 -2.08
CA ALA A 301 -3.19 -11.90 -3.14
C ALA A 301 -2.31 -12.16 -4.37
N LEU A 302 -1.42 -11.23 -4.73
CA LEU A 302 -0.46 -11.42 -5.82
C LEU A 302 0.68 -12.36 -5.39
N GLY A 303 1.17 -12.22 -4.15
CA GLY A 303 2.12 -13.17 -3.55
C GLY A 303 1.59 -14.61 -3.51
N GLU A 304 0.33 -14.81 -3.12
CA GLU A 304 -0.35 -16.12 -3.18
C GLU A 304 -0.42 -16.66 -4.62
N ILE A 305 -0.70 -15.81 -5.62
CA ILE A 305 -0.72 -16.19 -7.04
C ILE A 305 0.68 -16.64 -7.52
N VAL A 306 1.74 -15.90 -7.19
CA VAL A 306 3.13 -16.26 -7.55
C VAL A 306 3.59 -17.53 -6.82
N LYS A 307 3.32 -17.65 -5.51
CA LYS A 307 3.61 -18.87 -4.73
C LYS A 307 2.90 -20.09 -5.33
N ALA A 308 1.62 -19.95 -5.70
CA ALA A 308 0.83 -21.01 -6.33
C ALA A 308 1.32 -21.38 -7.75
N GLN A 309 1.85 -20.43 -8.53
CA GLN A 309 2.48 -20.72 -9.82
C GLN A 309 3.80 -21.46 -9.67
N ALA A 310 4.64 -21.05 -8.71
CA ALA A 310 5.98 -21.64 -8.50
C ALA A 310 5.97 -22.92 -7.62
N GLY A 311 4.83 -23.29 -7.02
CA GLY A 311 4.73 -24.43 -6.11
C GLY A 311 5.42 -24.20 -4.76
N ILE A 312 5.51 -22.93 -4.34
CA ILE A 312 6.11 -22.50 -3.06
C ILE A 312 5.11 -22.73 -1.92
N LEU A 313 5.60 -23.29 -0.82
CA LEU A 313 4.89 -23.49 0.44
C LEU A 313 5.31 -22.39 1.43
N GLU A 314 4.49 -22.11 2.44
CA GLU A 314 4.83 -21.11 3.48
C GLU A 314 6.02 -21.57 4.34
N SER A 315 6.25 -22.89 4.40
CA SER A 315 7.33 -23.52 5.17
C SER A 315 8.57 -23.92 4.36
N ASP A 316 8.67 -23.58 3.06
CA ASP A 316 9.93 -23.72 2.32
C ASP A 316 10.96 -22.70 2.83
N SER A 317 12.25 -23.00 2.82
CA SER A 317 13.30 -21.99 3.12
C SER A 317 13.40 -20.89 2.04
N PRO A 318 14.04 -19.72 2.32
CA PRO A 318 14.21 -18.66 1.31
C PRO A 318 14.96 -19.16 0.08
N GLU A 319 15.96 -20.03 0.27
CA GLU A 319 16.69 -20.66 -0.83
C GLU A 319 15.80 -21.59 -1.67
N GLU A 320 14.87 -22.33 -1.06
CA GLU A 320 13.96 -23.23 -1.76
C GLU A 320 12.87 -22.45 -2.50
N ALA A 321 12.36 -21.36 -1.91
CA ALA A 321 11.49 -20.41 -2.57
C ALA A 321 12.16 -19.81 -3.82
N ALA A 322 13.42 -19.34 -3.70
CA ALA A 322 14.21 -18.84 -4.81
C ALA A 322 14.43 -19.90 -5.91
N LYS A 323 14.87 -21.12 -5.54
CA LYS A 323 15.07 -22.22 -6.50
C LYS A 323 13.77 -22.61 -7.22
N LYS A 324 12.62 -22.57 -6.54
CA LYS A 324 11.30 -22.82 -7.13
C LYS A 324 10.85 -21.69 -8.07
N LEU A 325 11.00 -20.43 -7.66
CA LEU A 325 10.69 -19.27 -8.51
C LEU A 325 11.53 -19.27 -9.79
N GLN A 326 12.85 -19.43 -9.66
CA GLN A 326 13.77 -19.50 -10.80
C GLN A 326 13.47 -20.70 -11.71
N ALA A 327 13.07 -21.85 -11.15
CA ALA A 327 12.64 -23.01 -11.94
C ALA A 327 11.30 -22.78 -12.67
N ALA A 328 10.40 -21.95 -12.13
CA ALA A 328 9.16 -21.55 -12.80
C ALA A 328 9.42 -20.49 -13.89
N LEU A 329 10.23 -19.46 -13.61
CA LEU A 329 10.67 -18.48 -14.61
C LEU A 329 11.44 -19.14 -15.77
N ALA A 330 12.23 -20.18 -15.50
CA ALA A 330 12.91 -20.98 -16.51
C ALA A 330 11.98 -21.86 -17.37
N GLN A 331 10.73 -22.05 -16.98
CA GLN A 331 9.69 -22.68 -17.80
C GLN A 331 8.88 -21.65 -18.60
N LEU A 332 8.73 -20.43 -18.07
CA LEU A 332 7.90 -19.37 -18.67
C LEU A 332 8.61 -18.59 -19.80
N THR A 333 9.91 -18.35 -19.70
CA THR A 333 10.68 -17.64 -20.74
C THR A 333 12.05 -18.29 -20.97
N GLU A 334 12.52 -18.28 -22.23
CA GLU A 334 13.85 -18.79 -22.59
C GLU A 334 14.97 -17.77 -22.31
N ASP A 335 14.66 -16.48 -22.26
CA ASP A 335 15.62 -15.38 -22.18
C ASP A 335 16.21 -15.21 -20.76
N PRO A 336 17.54 -15.24 -20.57
CA PRO A 336 18.18 -15.03 -19.26
C PRO A 336 18.00 -13.64 -18.65
N SER A 337 17.80 -12.60 -19.44
CA SER A 337 17.63 -11.21 -18.99
C SER A 337 16.21 -10.94 -18.48
N ASP A 338 15.20 -11.36 -19.24
CA ASP A 338 13.77 -11.41 -18.86
C ASP A 338 13.62 -12.13 -17.50
N ARG A 339 14.23 -13.32 -17.34
CA ARG A 339 14.24 -14.03 -16.03
C ARG A 339 14.85 -13.22 -14.89
N ARG A 340 15.99 -12.56 -15.10
CA ARG A 340 16.69 -11.81 -14.04
C ARG A 340 15.93 -10.56 -13.61
N TRP A 341 15.35 -9.86 -14.58
CA TRP A 341 14.48 -8.72 -14.32
C TRP A 341 13.23 -9.14 -13.53
N LEU A 342 12.59 -10.24 -13.91
CA LEU A 342 11.44 -10.81 -13.21
C LEU A 342 11.77 -11.33 -11.80
N ASP A 343 12.98 -11.85 -11.56
CA ASP A 343 13.35 -12.54 -10.30
C ASP A 343 13.24 -11.61 -9.08
N ALA A 344 13.68 -10.35 -9.20
CA ALA A 344 13.69 -9.39 -8.09
C ALA A 344 12.28 -8.95 -7.59
N PRO A 345 11.39 -8.35 -8.42
CA PRO A 345 10.07 -7.91 -7.97
C PRO A 345 9.12 -9.07 -7.65
N LEU A 346 9.34 -10.27 -8.21
CA LEU A 346 8.60 -11.48 -7.80
C LEU A 346 9.14 -12.07 -6.49
N SER A 347 10.46 -12.03 -6.25
CA SER A 347 11.05 -12.43 -4.97
C SER A 347 10.62 -11.54 -3.81
N GLY A 348 10.44 -10.24 -4.04
CA GLY A 348 9.84 -9.32 -3.07
C GLY A 348 8.42 -9.75 -2.63
N LEU A 349 7.63 -10.30 -3.56
CA LEU A 349 6.31 -10.85 -3.24
C LEU A 349 6.37 -12.17 -2.47
N VAL A 350 7.25 -13.12 -2.88
CA VAL A 350 7.26 -14.50 -2.33
C VAL A 350 8.30 -14.79 -1.25
N GLY A 351 9.11 -13.79 -0.86
CA GLY A 351 10.11 -13.91 0.20
C GLY A 351 11.33 -14.76 -0.14
N ALA A 352 11.62 -14.89 -1.44
CA ALA A 352 12.87 -15.48 -1.90
C ALA A 352 14.05 -14.54 -1.62
N GLU A 353 15.18 -15.12 -1.21
CA GLU A 353 16.39 -14.36 -0.87
C GLU A 353 17.28 -14.23 -2.10
N ILE A 354 17.34 -13.01 -2.67
CA ILE A 354 18.29 -12.60 -3.71
C ILE A 354 19.25 -11.58 -3.08
N ALA A 355 20.53 -11.67 -3.43
CA ALA A 355 21.58 -10.73 -3.03
C ALA A 355 21.49 -9.34 -3.73
N ALA A 356 20.28 -8.91 -4.11
CA ALA A 356 20.02 -7.65 -4.79
C ALA A 356 19.36 -6.65 -3.84
N ASP A 357 20.16 -5.77 -3.24
CA ASP A 357 19.69 -4.59 -2.49
C ASP A 357 19.28 -3.45 -3.45
N ARG A 358 18.57 -3.77 -4.55
CA ARG A 358 18.05 -2.78 -5.51
C ARG A 358 16.67 -2.30 -5.05
N ALA A 359 16.52 -0.98 -4.92
CA ALA A 359 15.21 -0.34 -4.83
C ALA A 359 14.44 -0.52 -6.14
N MET A 360 13.13 -0.74 -6.08
CA MET A 360 12.28 -0.85 -7.27
C MET A 360 11.24 0.28 -7.32
N GLU A 361 11.04 0.87 -8.50
CA GLU A 361 9.87 1.72 -8.73
C GLU A 361 8.60 0.85 -8.83
N ARG A 362 7.46 1.43 -8.44
CA ARG A 362 6.13 0.83 -8.64
C ARG A 362 5.89 0.48 -10.12
N HIS A 363 6.28 1.34 -11.06
CA HIS A 363 6.05 1.12 -12.49
C HIS A 363 6.87 -0.06 -13.04
N GLU A 364 8.16 -0.18 -12.70
CA GLU A 364 8.96 -1.35 -13.06
C GLU A 364 8.41 -2.65 -12.43
N SER A 365 7.96 -2.59 -11.18
CA SER A 365 7.29 -3.72 -10.52
C SER A 365 5.99 -4.11 -11.24
N PHE A 366 5.19 -3.14 -11.67
CA PHE A 366 3.94 -3.38 -12.42
C PHE A 366 4.21 -3.97 -13.80
N ALA A 367 5.23 -3.49 -14.51
CA ALA A 367 5.66 -4.04 -15.78
C ALA A 367 6.11 -5.51 -15.61
N ALA A 368 6.97 -5.80 -14.64
CA ALA A 368 7.44 -7.15 -14.34
C ALA A 368 6.30 -8.12 -13.93
N TRP A 369 5.34 -7.67 -13.12
CA TRP A 369 4.18 -8.50 -12.75
C TRP A 369 3.20 -8.71 -13.91
N SER A 370 3.02 -7.71 -14.78
CA SER A 370 2.20 -7.84 -16.00
C SER A 370 2.85 -8.83 -16.96
N ARG A 371 4.17 -8.68 -17.21
CA ARG A 371 4.99 -9.63 -17.97
C ARG A 371 4.90 -11.06 -17.44
N PHE A 372 4.99 -11.25 -16.12
CA PHE A 372 4.82 -12.57 -15.50
C PHE A 372 3.44 -13.18 -15.77
N ILE A 373 2.38 -12.37 -15.74
CA ILE A 373 0.99 -12.79 -16.03
C ILE A 373 0.81 -13.09 -17.52
N GLU A 374 1.38 -12.28 -18.42
CA GLU A 374 1.40 -12.49 -19.87
C GLU A 374 2.09 -13.81 -20.26
N LEU A 375 3.25 -14.10 -19.66
CA LEU A 375 3.97 -15.35 -19.90
C LEU A 375 3.13 -16.57 -19.48
N ILE A 376 2.40 -16.50 -18.35
CA ILE A 376 1.48 -17.57 -17.93
C ILE A 376 0.27 -17.67 -18.88
N ALA A 377 -0.22 -16.56 -19.41
CA ALA A 377 -1.33 -16.51 -20.37
C ALA A 377 -0.92 -16.92 -21.81
N THR A 378 0.38 -17.03 -22.09
CA THR A 378 0.93 -17.45 -23.39
C THR A 378 0.73 -18.95 -23.63
N ASP A 379 0.80 -19.77 -22.58
CA ASP A 379 0.55 -21.23 -22.63
C ASP A 379 -0.95 -21.58 -22.78
N GLY A 380 -1.86 -20.65 -22.49
CA GLY A 380 -3.31 -20.85 -22.58
C GLY A 380 -4.11 -19.89 -21.71
N PRO A 381 -5.46 -20.00 -21.70
CA PRO A 381 -6.33 -19.15 -20.91
C PRO A 381 -5.93 -19.06 -19.44
N LEU A 382 -5.88 -17.82 -18.93
CA LEU A 382 -5.52 -17.53 -17.54
C LEU A 382 -6.71 -16.90 -16.81
N VAL A 383 -7.13 -17.50 -15.71
CA VAL A 383 -8.11 -16.94 -14.79
C VAL A 383 -7.43 -16.60 -13.46
N LEU A 384 -7.36 -15.32 -13.16
CA LEU A 384 -6.88 -14.79 -11.88
C LEU A 384 -8.08 -14.41 -11.00
N VAL A 385 -8.11 -14.90 -9.76
CA VAL A 385 -9.16 -14.56 -8.79
C VAL A 385 -8.58 -13.82 -7.59
N ILE A 386 -9.13 -12.64 -7.30
CA ILE A 386 -8.74 -11.82 -6.13
C ILE A 386 -9.94 -11.76 -5.17
N GLU A 387 -9.90 -12.51 -4.07
CA GLU A 387 -10.96 -12.45 -3.05
C GLU A 387 -10.83 -11.24 -2.11
N ASP A 388 -11.98 -10.72 -1.69
CA ASP A 388 -12.13 -9.69 -0.66
C ASP A 388 -11.39 -8.35 -0.93
N LEU A 389 -11.34 -7.90 -2.20
CA LEU A 389 -10.64 -6.70 -2.72
C LEU A 389 -10.94 -5.36 -1.98
N HIS A 390 -12.01 -5.30 -1.18
CA HIS A 390 -12.28 -4.16 -0.30
C HIS A 390 -11.20 -3.96 0.80
N TRP A 391 -10.40 -5.00 1.07
CA TRP A 391 -9.19 -4.94 1.92
C TRP A 391 -7.87 -4.89 1.11
N ALA A 392 -7.92 -4.68 -0.21
CA ALA A 392 -6.72 -4.40 -0.97
C ALA A 392 -6.12 -3.06 -0.52
N ASP A 393 -4.80 -2.92 -0.57
CA ASP A 393 -4.14 -1.63 -0.57
C ASP A 393 -4.30 -0.95 -1.95
N ASP A 394 -4.04 0.36 -2.01
CA ASP A 394 -4.20 1.08 -3.28
C ASP A 394 -3.15 0.65 -4.32
N VAL A 395 -2.00 0.09 -3.92
CA VAL A 395 -0.99 -0.48 -4.83
C VAL A 395 -1.53 -1.69 -5.61
N LEU A 396 -2.20 -2.64 -4.94
CA LEU A 396 -2.84 -3.77 -5.64
C LEU A 396 -4.02 -3.31 -6.51
N LEU A 397 -4.75 -2.27 -6.10
CA LEU A 397 -5.81 -1.69 -6.94
C LEU A 397 -5.24 -1.02 -8.20
N ASP A 398 -4.23 -0.15 -8.05
CA ASP A 398 -3.53 0.50 -9.15
C ASP A 398 -2.98 -0.54 -10.15
N PHE A 399 -2.36 -1.61 -9.65
CA PHE A 399 -1.84 -2.69 -10.49
C PHE A 399 -2.94 -3.41 -11.29
N LEU A 400 -4.08 -3.70 -10.67
CA LEU A 400 -5.19 -4.40 -11.33
C LEU A 400 -5.94 -3.52 -12.34
N GLU A 401 -5.96 -2.20 -12.17
CA GLU A 401 -6.43 -1.26 -13.19
C GLU A 401 -5.43 -1.14 -14.34
N HIS A 402 -4.13 -1.02 -14.04
CA HIS A 402 -3.04 -0.99 -15.04
C HIS A 402 -3.04 -2.27 -15.90
N LEU A 403 -3.06 -3.45 -15.28
CA LEU A 403 -3.12 -4.75 -15.98
C LEU A 403 -4.37 -4.90 -16.87
N ALA A 404 -5.48 -4.26 -16.51
CA ALA A 404 -6.73 -4.28 -17.27
C ALA A 404 -6.82 -3.19 -18.36
N GLU A 405 -5.89 -2.24 -18.39
CA GLU A 405 -5.78 -1.18 -19.39
C GLU A 405 -4.67 -1.44 -20.42
N TRP A 406 -3.51 -1.90 -19.97
CA TRP A 406 -2.26 -1.91 -20.76
C TRP A 406 -1.89 -3.27 -21.33
N ALA A 407 -2.28 -4.38 -20.71
CA ALA A 407 -2.02 -5.70 -21.29
C ALA A 407 -2.91 -5.93 -22.53
N THR A 408 -2.31 -6.48 -23.58
CA THR A 408 -2.95 -6.70 -24.89
C THR A 408 -2.65 -8.08 -25.45
N ASP A 409 -3.51 -8.57 -26.34
CA ASP A 409 -3.35 -9.83 -27.09
C ASP A 409 -3.18 -11.12 -26.24
N ILE A 410 -3.59 -11.10 -24.96
CA ILE A 410 -3.56 -12.25 -24.04
C ILE A 410 -4.96 -12.73 -23.59
N PRO A 411 -5.17 -14.05 -23.40
CA PRO A 411 -6.45 -14.63 -22.97
C PRO A 411 -6.65 -14.58 -21.45
N LEU A 412 -6.69 -13.37 -20.87
CA LEU A 412 -6.74 -13.12 -19.42
C LEU A 412 -8.15 -12.75 -18.93
N LEU A 413 -8.63 -13.44 -17.88
CA LEU A 413 -9.79 -13.03 -17.08
C LEU A 413 -9.38 -12.78 -15.63
N VAL A 414 -9.58 -11.55 -15.15
CA VAL A 414 -9.41 -11.17 -13.74
C VAL A 414 -10.79 -11.09 -13.07
N VAL A 415 -11.02 -11.87 -12.01
CA VAL A 415 -12.26 -11.91 -11.25
C VAL A 415 -12.01 -11.46 -9.81
N CYS A 416 -12.40 -10.22 -9.50
CA CYS A 416 -12.33 -9.67 -8.15
C CYS A 416 -13.64 -9.91 -7.40
N THR A 417 -13.60 -10.15 -6.09
CA THR A 417 -14.80 -10.08 -5.23
C THR A 417 -14.67 -8.98 -4.19
N ALA A 418 -15.70 -8.15 -4.07
CA ALA A 418 -15.70 -6.94 -3.25
C ALA A 418 -16.99 -6.80 -2.44
N ARG A 419 -17.00 -5.82 -1.52
CA ARG A 419 -18.21 -5.29 -0.90
C ARG A 419 -18.40 -3.82 -1.34
N PRO A 420 -19.57 -3.19 -1.12
CA PRO A 420 -19.82 -1.80 -1.51
C PRO A 420 -18.78 -0.80 -0.99
N GLU A 421 -18.18 -1.04 0.18
CA GLU A 421 -17.15 -0.21 0.83
C GLU A 421 -15.98 0.16 -0.11
N LEU A 422 -15.63 -0.72 -1.08
CA LEU A 422 -14.59 -0.45 -2.09
C LEU A 422 -14.88 0.83 -2.90
N TYR A 423 -16.15 1.04 -3.28
CA TYR A 423 -16.58 2.21 -4.07
C TYR A 423 -16.83 3.44 -3.19
N GLU A 424 -16.90 3.28 -1.86
CA GLU A 424 -16.88 4.42 -0.93
C GLU A 424 -15.47 5.01 -0.84
N ARG A 425 -14.44 4.14 -0.77
CA ARG A 425 -13.01 4.51 -0.79
C ARG A 425 -12.55 4.98 -2.18
N ARG A 426 -12.65 4.11 -3.20
CA ARG A 426 -12.20 4.35 -4.59
C ARG A 426 -13.40 4.44 -5.54
N ARG A 427 -14.10 5.57 -5.51
CA ARG A 427 -15.31 5.84 -6.33
C ARG A 427 -15.14 5.64 -7.84
N ALA A 428 -13.91 5.77 -8.33
CA ALA A 428 -13.55 5.60 -9.73
C ALA A 428 -13.11 4.16 -10.09
N TRP A 429 -13.19 3.19 -9.16
CA TRP A 429 -12.70 1.82 -9.36
C TRP A 429 -13.21 1.19 -10.67
N ALA A 430 -12.26 0.83 -11.54
CA ALA A 430 -12.44 0.30 -12.89
C ALA A 430 -13.32 1.19 -13.81
N GLY A 431 -13.50 2.47 -13.46
CA GLY A 431 -14.39 3.42 -14.12
C GLY A 431 -13.73 4.14 -15.28
N GLY A 432 -14.07 3.74 -16.51
CA GLY A 432 -13.49 4.28 -17.75
C GLY A 432 -12.70 3.24 -18.54
N LEU A 433 -12.26 2.18 -17.88
CA LEU A 433 -11.63 1.02 -18.51
C LEU A 433 -12.57 0.34 -19.51
N ARG A 434 -12.04 -0.02 -20.68
CA ARG A 434 -12.85 -0.56 -21.80
C ARG A 434 -13.39 -1.97 -21.53
N ASN A 435 -12.60 -2.81 -20.84
CA ASN A 435 -12.89 -4.22 -20.60
C ASN A 435 -13.28 -4.53 -19.15
N ALA A 436 -13.70 -3.52 -18.38
CA ALA A 436 -14.19 -3.69 -17.03
C ALA A 436 -15.70 -4.04 -17.00
N THR A 437 -16.12 -4.81 -16.00
CA THR A 437 -17.53 -5.14 -15.74
C THR A 437 -17.78 -5.28 -14.25
N THR A 438 -18.83 -4.63 -13.73
CA THR A 438 -19.25 -4.76 -12.33
C THR A 438 -20.53 -5.59 -12.23
N ILE A 439 -20.54 -6.63 -11.39
CA ILE A 439 -21.68 -7.52 -11.15
C ILE A 439 -22.15 -7.36 -9.69
N SER A 440 -23.23 -6.59 -9.49
CA SER A 440 -23.78 -6.33 -8.15
C SER A 440 -24.79 -7.41 -7.72
N LEU A 441 -24.45 -8.18 -6.68
CA LEU A 441 -25.30 -9.24 -6.13
C LEU A 441 -26.29 -8.69 -5.10
N VAL A 442 -27.57 -8.64 -5.48
CA VAL A 442 -28.70 -8.37 -4.58
C VAL A 442 -29.10 -9.62 -3.77
N ALA A 443 -29.86 -9.44 -2.69
CA ALA A 443 -30.43 -10.56 -1.93
C ALA A 443 -31.35 -11.46 -2.79
N LEU A 444 -31.55 -12.70 -2.37
CA LEU A 444 -32.45 -13.63 -3.07
C LEU A 444 -33.90 -13.15 -2.98
N LEU A 445 -34.64 -13.37 -4.07
CA LEU A 445 -36.08 -13.17 -4.09
C LEU A 445 -36.79 -14.32 -3.36
N ARG A 446 -38.02 -14.07 -2.91
CA ARG A 446 -38.86 -15.02 -2.16
C ARG A 446 -38.87 -16.45 -2.70
N ASP A 447 -39.03 -16.59 -4.01
CA ASP A 447 -39.09 -17.91 -4.67
C ASP A 447 -37.72 -18.61 -4.70
N ASP A 448 -36.63 -17.85 -4.76
CA ASP A 448 -35.25 -18.34 -4.66
C ASP A 448 -34.86 -18.69 -3.23
N THR A 449 -35.28 -17.92 -2.23
CA THR A 449 -35.15 -18.32 -0.82
C THR A 449 -35.93 -19.61 -0.53
N SER A 450 -37.12 -19.78 -1.13
CA SER A 450 -37.88 -21.03 -1.05
C SER A 450 -37.16 -22.23 -1.71
N ARG A 451 -36.54 -22.02 -2.90
CA ARG A 451 -35.65 -23.02 -3.55
C ARG A 451 -34.47 -23.40 -2.65
N LEU A 452 -33.80 -22.42 -2.04
CA LEU A 452 -32.66 -22.61 -1.14
C LEU A 452 -33.04 -23.40 0.12
N LEU A 453 -34.15 -23.02 0.78
CA LEU A 453 -34.70 -23.72 1.94
C LEU A 453 -35.10 -25.17 1.62
N THR A 454 -35.68 -25.40 0.43
CA THR A 454 -36.08 -26.74 -0.02
C THR A 454 -34.87 -27.67 -0.16
N ALA A 455 -33.72 -27.13 -0.59
CA ALA A 455 -32.46 -27.88 -0.68
C ALA A 455 -31.80 -28.08 0.70
N LEU A 456 -31.75 -27.04 1.56
CA LEU A 456 -31.21 -27.12 2.93
C LEU A 456 -31.86 -28.21 3.77
N LEU A 457 -33.19 -28.30 3.68
CA LEU A 457 -33.98 -29.22 4.49
C LEU A 457 -34.18 -30.60 3.82
N ASP A 458 -33.66 -30.78 2.61
CA ASP A 458 -33.85 -31.97 1.75
C ASP A 458 -35.34 -32.41 1.74
N GLN A 459 -36.16 -31.46 1.29
CA GLN A 459 -37.62 -31.55 1.15
C GLN A 459 -38.02 -31.55 -0.34
N HIS A 460 -39.32 -31.65 -0.64
CA HIS A 460 -39.86 -31.35 -1.98
C HIS A 460 -40.59 -30.00 -2.04
N ALA A 461 -40.96 -29.45 -0.88
CA ALA A 461 -41.52 -28.12 -0.67
C ALA A 461 -41.34 -27.77 0.81
N VAL A 462 -41.35 -26.47 1.13
CA VAL A 462 -41.22 -25.95 2.51
C VAL A 462 -42.50 -25.17 2.87
N PRO A 463 -43.00 -25.22 4.12
CA PRO A 463 -44.17 -24.44 4.53
C PRO A 463 -43.98 -22.94 4.28
N ALA A 464 -45.01 -22.28 3.74
CA ALA A 464 -44.94 -20.85 3.39
C ALA A 464 -44.57 -19.98 4.60
N ASP A 465 -45.12 -20.30 5.78
CA ASP A 465 -44.90 -19.54 7.01
C ASP A 465 -43.43 -19.56 7.46
N LEU A 466 -42.71 -20.67 7.20
CA LEU A 466 -41.25 -20.74 7.42
C LEU A 466 -40.49 -19.93 6.35
N VAL A 467 -40.95 -19.90 5.10
CA VAL A 467 -40.33 -19.08 4.05
C VAL A 467 -40.45 -17.60 4.38
N GLU A 468 -41.62 -17.12 4.85
CA GLU A 468 -41.79 -15.72 5.28
C GLU A 468 -40.94 -15.40 6.52
N ALA A 469 -40.99 -16.23 7.58
CA ALA A 469 -40.22 -16.01 8.80
C ALA A 469 -38.70 -15.98 8.56
N VAL A 470 -38.21 -16.82 7.65
CA VAL A 470 -36.81 -16.79 7.19
C VAL A 470 -36.54 -15.54 6.36
N LEU A 471 -37.42 -15.12 5.44
CA LEU A 471 -37.23 -13.92 4.61
C LEU A 471 -37.18 -12.65 5.45
N GLU A 472 -38.09 -12.50 6.41
CA GLU A 472 -38.17 -11.33 7.30
C GLU A 472 -36.89 -11.14 8.13
N ARG A 473 -36.25 -12.24 8.57
CA ARG A 473 -35.03 -12.19 9.39
C ARG A 473 -33.71 -12.30 8.62
N SER A 474 -33.69 -12.97 7.48
CA SER A 474 -32.49 -13.09 6.62
C SER A 474 -32.34 -11.95 5.61
N GLY A 475 -33.43 -11.21 5.33
CA GLY A 475 -33.49 -10.26 4.21
C GLY A 475 -33.26 -10.90 2.84
N GLY A 476 -33.34 -12.23 2.73
CA GLY A 476 -32.96 -12.99 1.52
C GLY A 476 -31.45 -13.23 1.35
N ASN A 477 -30.61 -12.93 2.35
CA ASN A 477 -29.17 -13.23 2.29
C ASN A 477 -28.91 -14.74 2.48
N PRO A 478 -28.31 -15.47 1.51
CA PRO A 478 -28.09 -16.91 1.58
C PRO A 478 -27.40 -17.39 2.86
N LEU A 479 -26.35 -16.71 3.31
CA LEU A 479 -25.65 -17.03 4.56
C LEU A 479 -26.56 -16.95 5.77
N TYR A 480 -27.47 -15.97 5.79
CA TYR A 480 -28.37 -15.76 6.92
C TYR A 480 -29.49 -16.80 6.90
N VAL A 481 -29.92 -17.25 5.71
CA VAL A 481 -30.81 -18.42 5.55
C VAL A 481 -30.14 -19.70 6.05
N GLU A 482 -28.87 -19.94 5.69
CA GLU A 482 -28.08 -21.09 6.15
C GLU A 482 -27.90 -21.10 7.68
N GLU A 483 -27.38 -20.02 8.27
CA GLU A 483 -27.12 -19.96 9.73
C GLU A 483 -28.40 -19.89 10.58
N PHE A 484 -29.50 -19.31 10.07
CA PHE A 484 -30.79 -19.33 10.76
C PHE A 484 -31.37 -20.74 10.80
N ILE A 485 -31.33 -21.48 9.68
CA ILE A 485 -31.74 -22.89 9.66
C ILE A 485 -30.84 -23.74 10.55
N ARG A 486 -29.51 -23.51 10.53
CA ARG A 486 -28.57 -24.15 11.46
C ARG A 486 -28.82 -23.84 12.92
N MET A 487 -29.26 -22.63 13.28
CA MET A 487 -29.64 -22.31 14.65
C MET A 487 -30.98 -22.97 15.04
N LEU A 488 -31.96 -23.02 14.13
CA LEU A 488 -33.17 -23.83 14.32
C LEU A 488 -32.87 -25.34 14.41
N GLN A 489 -31.74 -25.79 13.87
CA GLN A 489 -31.25 -27.17 13.91
C GLN A 489 -30.39 -27.47 15.16
N ASP A 490 -29.46 -26.60 15.56
CA ASP A 490 -28.69 -26.72 16.81
C ASP A 490 -29.56 -26.50 18.07
N ARG A 491 -30.76 -25.92 17.91
CA ARG A 491 -31.86 -25.93 18.89
C ARG A 491 -33.00 -26.87 18.49
N GLY A 492 -32.82 -27.69 17.45
CA GLY A 492 -33.77 -28.55 16.69
C GLY A 492 -35.25 -28.34 16.94
N LEU A 493 -35.67 -27.11 16.71
CA LEU A 493 -37.06 -26.71 16.59
C LEU A 493 -37.69 -27.31 15.31
N LEU A 494 -36.87 -27.91 14.45
CA LEU A 494 -37.23 -28.61 13.21
C LEU A 494 -37.59 -30.09 13.47
N VAL A 495 -38.84 -30.35 13.83
CA VAL A 495 -39.37 -31.70 14.08
C VAL A 495 -39.82 -32.36 12.78
N ARG A 496 -39.36 -33.59 12.53
CA ARG A 496 -39.61 -34.31 11.26
C ARG A 496 -40.78 -35.29 11.32
N GLU A 497 -41.98 -34.79 11.04
CA GLU A 497 -43.17 -35.63 10.88
C GLU A 497 -43.24 -36.30 9.49
N GLY A 498 -42.56 -37.44 9.36
CA GLY A 498 -42.63 -38.31 8.19
C GLY A 498 -41.88 -37.75 6.97
N ARG A 499 -42.62 -37.33 5.93
CA ARG A 499 -42.05 -36.69 4.72
C ARG A 499 -42.05 -35.16 4.78
N THR A 500 -42.66 -34.58 5.82
CA THR A 500 -42.79 -33.15 6.06
C THR A 500 -41.90 -32.74 7.23
N LEU A 501 -41.28 -31.57 7.15
CA LEU A 501 -40.74 -30.86 8.30
C LEU A 501 -41.79 -29.89 8.84
N SER A 502 -42.06 -29.99 10.13
CA SER A 502 -42.80 -28.99 10.91
C SER A 502 -41.81 -28.29 11.81
N VAL A 503 -41.74 -26.96 11.75
CA VAL A 503 -41.07 -26.22 12.83
C VAL A 503 -42.04 -26.19 14.01
N THR A 504 -41.58 -26.60 15.19
CA THR A 504 -42.27 -26.42 16.46
C THR A 504 -42.14 -24.95 16.88
N LEU A 505 -42.73 -24.07 16.07
CA LEU A 505 -42.98 -22.69 16.45
C LEU A 505 -44.09 -22.69 17.50
N GLY A 506 -43.69 -22.63 18.78
CA GLY A 506 -44.49 -21.86 19.73
C GLY A 506 -44.58 -20.41 19.23
N GLU A 507 -45.71 -19.75 19.47
CA GLU A 507 -45.95 -18.40 18.94
C GLU A 507 -44.98 -17.35 19.52
N ASP A 508 -44.36 -17.63 20.67
CA ASP A 508 -43.28 -16.83 21.26
C ASP A 508 -41.96 -17.65 21.32
N LEU A 509 -41.41 -18.00 20.16
CA LEU A 509 -39.99 -18.34 20.08
C LEU A 509 -39.19 -17.07 19.73
N PRO A 510 -38.34 -16.55 20.63
CA PRO A 510 -37.44 -15.47 20.28
C PRO A 510 -36.48 -15.96 19.18
N LEU A 511 -36.30 -15.09 18.18
CA LEU A 511 -35.38 -15.26 17.06
C LEU A 511 -34.51 -14.00 17.01
N PRO A 512 -33.17 -14.07 16.91
CA PRO A 512 -32.35 -12.91 17.23
C PRO A 512 -32.51 -11.77 16.23
N GLU A 513 -32.41 -10.53 16.72
CA GLU A 513 -32.49 -9.31 15.89
C GLU A 513 -31.28 -9.13 14.96
N SER A 514 -30.18 -9.86 15.19
CA SER A 514 -28.99 -9.81 14.34
C SER A 514 -28.29 -11.16 14.23
N VAL A 515 -27.61 -11.39 13.11
CA VAL A 515 -26.86 -12.64 12.88
C VAL A 515 -25.64 -12.75 13.78
N ALA A 516 -25.09 -11.63 14.25
CA ALA A 516 -24.08 -11.62 15.31
C ALA A 516 -24.62 -12.22 16.63
N ALA A 517 -25.89 -11.97 16.96
CA ALA A 517 -26.55 -12.57 18.13
C ALA A 517 -26.93 -14.06 17.90
N ILE A 518 -27.32 -14.45 16.67
CA ILE A 518 -27.47 -15.88 16.29
C ILE A 518 -26.16 -16.62 16.57
N VAL A 519 -25.05 -16.10 16.05
CA VAL A 519 -23.72 -16.67 16.21
C VAL A 519 -23.27 -16.64 17.68
N ALA A 520 -23.47 -15.55 18.41
CA ALA A 520 -23.10 -15.47 19.83
C ALA A 520 -23.83 -16.52 20.67
N ALA A 521 -25.14 -16.66 20.50
CA ALA A 521 -25.92 -17.69 21.19
C ALA A 521 -25.47 -19.12 20.80
N ARG A 522 -25.11 -19.33 19.52
CA ARG A 522 -24.53 -20.60 19.05
C ARG A 522 -23.19 -20.91 19.73
N LEU A 523 -22.32 -19.91 19.89
CA LEU A 523 -21.04 -20.02 20.59
C LEU A 523 -21.20 -20.26 22.10
N ASP A 524 -22.23 -19.71 22.76
CA ASP A 524 -22.49 -20.01 24.17
C ASP A 524 -23.07 -21.43 24.41
N THR A 525 -23.43 -22.17 23.35
CA THR A 525 -23.67 -23.64 23.43
C THR A 525 -22.39 -24.47 23.35
N VAL A 526 -21.22 -23.84 23.19
CA VAL A 526 -19.92 -24.51 23.11
C VAL A 526 -19.33 -24.63 24.52
N ASP A 527 -18.71 -25.77 24.79
CA ASP A 527 -17.98 -26.03 26.03
C ASP A 527 -16.96 -24.90 26.33
N PRO A 528 -16.80 -24.44 27.59
CA PRO A 528 -15.93 -23.29 27.90
C PRO A 528 -14.46 -23.42 27.52
N GLU A 529 -13.89 -24.63 27.44
CA GLU A 529 -12.52 -24.83 26.92
C GLU A 529 -12.51 -24.74 25.39
N ARG A 530 -13.50 -25.35 24.72
CA ARG A 530 -13.65 -25.30 23.25
C ARG A 530 -13.98 -23.90 22.75
N LYS A 531 -14.72 -23.11 23.53
CA LYS A 531 -15.00 -21.70 23.29
C LYS A 531 -13.72 -20.87 23.37
N ALA A 532 -12.88 -21.10 24.39
CA ALA A 532 -11.58 -20.43 24.52
C ALA A 532 -10.63 -20.80 23.37
N LEU A 533 -10.58 -22.08 22.97
CA LEU A 533 -9.81 -22.54 21.81
C LEU A 533 -10.24 -21.83 20.50
N LEU A 534 -11.56 -21.64 20.32
CA LEU A 534 -12.11 -20.91 19.18
C LEU A 534 -11.86 -19.40 19.27
N GLN A 535 -11.75 -18.83 20.46
CA GLN A 535 -11.39 -17.43 20.68
C GLN A 535 -9.93 -17.17 20.31
N GLU A 536 -8.99 -18.00 20.74
CA GLU A 536 -7.57 -17.93 20.31
C GLU A 536 -7.44 -18.12 18.78
N ALA A 537 -8.19 -19.08 18.19
CA ALA A 537 -8.26 -19.24 16.74
C ALA A 537 -8.78 -17.98 16.02
N ALA A 538 -9.70 -17.25 16.64
CA ALA A 538 -10.23 -16.01 16.06
C ALA A 538 -9.20 -14.86 16.06
N VAL A 539 -8.16 -14.92 16.88
CA VAL A 539 -7.03 -13.97 16.85
C VAL A 539 -6.11 -14.26 15.65
N MET A 540 -5.83 -15.54 15.37
CA MET A 540 -5.12 -15.95 14.12
C MET A 540 -5.91 -15.57 12.85
N GLY A 541 -7.24 -15.61 12.90
CA GLY A 541 -8.11 -15.06 11.86
C GLY A 541 -9.03 -16.08 11.21
N ARG A 542 -9.31 -15.93 9.90
CA ARG A 542 -10.25 -16.82 9.18
C ARG A 542 -9.69 -18.24 9.00
N VAL A 543 -8.37 -18.35 8.89
CA VAL A 543 -7.60 -19.60 8.73
C VAL A 543 -6.60 -19.67 9.87
N PHE A 544 -6.38 -20.86 10.41
CA PHE A 544 -5.49 -21.12 11.54
C PHE A 544 -5.02 -22.58 11.51
N TRP A 545 -3.95 -22.89 12.22
CA TRP A 545 -3.32 -24.22 12.22
C TRP A 545 -3.35 -24.85 13.61
N VAL A 546 -3.25 -26.18 13.71
CA VAL A 546 -3.31 -26.87 15.01
C VAL A 546 -2.11 -26.47 15.86
N GLY A 547 -0.91 -26.43 15.28
CA GLY A 547 0.32 -26.00 15.96
C GLY A 547 0.30 -24.54 16.43
N ALA A 548 -0.54 -23.68 15.85
CA ALA A 548 -0.77 -22.33 16.36
C ALA A 548 -1.53 -22.37 17.68
N LEU A 549 -2.61 -23.16 17.73
CA LEU A 549 -3.44 -23.27 18.93
C LEU A 549 -2.76 -24.08 20.05
N GLU A 550 -1.94 -25.06 19.71
CA GLU A 550 -1.06 -25.76 20.67
C GLU A 550 -0.17 -24.78 21.42
N GLU A 551 0.56 -23.92 20.72
CA GLU A 551 1.45 -22.92 21.32
C GLU A 551 0.69 -21.80 22.03
N MET A 552 -0.38 -21.28 21.42
CA MET A 552 -1.18 -20.21 22.03
C MET A 552 -1.88 -20.66 23.33
N THR A 553 -2.35 -21.92 23.40
CA THR A 553 -3.07 -22.42 24.58
C THR A 553 -2.22 -23.25 25.56
N GLY A 554 -1.03 -23.69 25.15
CA GLY A 554 -0.19 -24.61 25.93
C GLY A 554 -0.79 -26.02 26.07
N ARG A 555 -1.74 -26.41 25.21
CA ARG A 555 -2.46 -27.70 25.26
C ARG A 555 -1.81 -28.75 24.36
N ASP A 556 -2.01 -30.03 24.72
CA ASP A 556 -1.51 -31.18 23.96
C ASP A 556 -2.14 -31.29 22.54
N PRO A 557 -1.34 -31.64 21.50
CA PRO A 557 -1.81 -31.81 20.12
C PRO A 557 -3.04 -32.70 19.94
N GLY A 558 -3.15 -33.76 20.74
CA GLY A 558 -4.29 -34.68 20.70
C GLY A 558 -5.57 -34.01 21.16
N GLY A 559 -5.52 -33.25 22.26
CA GLY A 559 -6.65 -32.52 22.82
C GLY A 559 -7.13 -31.38 21.91
N VAL A 560 -6.20 -30.58 21.38
CA VAL A 560 -6.53 -29.53 20.39
C VAL A 560 -7.19 -30.15 19.15
N THR A 561 -6.62 -31.25 18.64
CA THR A 561 -7.16 -31.95 17.46
C THR A 561 -8.53 -32.58 17.71
N GLU A 562 -8.82 -33.07 18.92
CA GLU A 562 -10.13 -33.62 19.28
C GLU A 562 -11.19 -32.52 19.39
N ASP A 563 -10.88 -31.43 20.09
CA ASP A 563 -11.80 -30.29 20.24
C ASP A 563 -12.13 -29.64 18.89
N LEU A 564 -11.15 -29.49 17.99
CA LEU A 564 -11.38 -28.99 16.63
C LEU A 564 -12.26 -29.94 15.79
N ARG A 565 -12.26 -31.25 16.04
CA ARG A 565 -13.19 -32.18 15.38
C ARG A 565 -14.62 -31.99 15.89
N GLU A 566 -14.83 -31.74 17.19
CA GLU A 566 -16.16 -31.46 17.71
C GLU A 566 -16.69 -30.08 17.26
N LEU A 567 -15.83 -29.05 17.25
CA LEU A 567 -16.13 -27.74 16.67
C LEU A 567 -16.45 -27.83 15.16
N ALA A 568 -15.82 -28.77 14.44
CA ALA A 568 -16.12 -29.05 13.04
C ALA A 568 -17.42 -29.85 12.83
N ARG A 569 -17.83 -30.69 13.78
CA ARG A 569 -19.17 -31.32 13.76
C ARG A 569 -20.29 -30.31 14.04
N LYS A 570 -20.03 -29.31 14.89
CA LYS A 570 -20.91 -28.12 15.07
C LYS A 570 -20.84 -27.12 13.90
N GLU A 571 -20.12 -27.44 12.82
CA GLU A 571 -19.94 -26.58 11.63
C GLU A 571 -19.47 -25.13 11.94
N LEU A 572 -18.75 -24.93 13.06
CA LEU A 572 -18.15 -23.63 13.41
C LEU A 572 -16.81 -23.43 12.69
N VAL A 573 -16.08 -24.53 12.50
CA VAL A 573 -14.80 -24.60 11.77
C VAL A 573 -14.83 -25.76 10.78
N ARG A 574 -13.89 -25.77 9.83
CA ARG A 574 -13.73 -26.84 8.83
C ARG A 574 -12.25 -27.12 8.62
N ARG A 575 -11.87 -28.39 8.49
CA ARG A 575 -10.51 -28.77 8.11
C ARG A 575 -10.29 -28.48 6.62
N SER A 576 -9.15 -27.89 6.26
CA SER A 576 -8.75 -27.74 4.86
C SER A 576 -8.29 -29.08 4.25
N ARG A 577 -8.25 -29.17 2.92
CA ARG A 577 -7.81 -30.37 2.19
C ARG A 577 -6.29 -30.45 2.06
N SER A 578 -5.66 -29.31 1.86
CA SER A 578 -4.24 -29.03 1.98
C SER A 578 -3.99 -28.20 3.25
N SER A 579 -2.72 -28.04 3.63
CA SER A 579 -2.26 -27.06 4.60
C SER A 579 -1.20 -26.21 3.90
N SER A 580 -1.24 -24.88 4.06
CA SER A 580 -0.18 -23.99 3.57
C SER A 580 1.16 -24.19 4.29
N VAL A 581 1.10 -24.59 5.57
CA VAL A 581 2.24 -24.94 6.43
C VAL A 581 2.46 -26.45 6.39
N ALA A 582 3.64 -26.92 6.00
CA ALA A 582 3.94 -28.34 5.94
C ALA A 582 4.00 -28.99 7.34
N GLY A 583 3.47 -30.21 7.45
CA GLY A 583 3.43 -30.98 8.70
C GLY A 583 2.27 -30.63 9.64
N ASP A 584 1.79 -29.39 9.63
CA ASP A 584 0.63 -28.95 10.41
C ASP A 584 -0.71 -29.33 9.72
N THR A 585 -1.82 -29.16 10.42
CA THR A 585 -3.17 -29.26 9.88
C THR A 585 -3.85 -27.89 9.92
N GLU A 586 -4.19 -27.40 8.74
CA GLU A 586 -4.97 -26.18 8.57
C GLU A 586 -6.48 -26.42 8.82
N TYR A 587 -7.09 -25.47 9.54
CA TYR A 587 -8.52 -25.29 9.68
C TYR A 587 -8.91 -23.86 9.28
N ALA A 588 -10.16 -23.69 8.88
CA ALA A 588 -10.75 -22.38 8.67
C ALA A 588 -12.07 -22.26 9.44
N PHE A 589 -12.42 -21.06 9.87
CA PHE A 589 -13.79 -20.77 10.30
C PHE A 589 -14.76 -21.03 9.16
N TRP A 590 -15.89 -21.67 9.47
CA TRP A 590 -16.87 -22.03 8.45
C TRP A 590 -17.44 -20.79 7.77
N HIS A 591 -17.74 -19.76 8.58
CA HIS A 591 -18.15 -18.43 8.16
C HIS A 591 -17.36 -17.36 8.92
N VAL A 592 -17.00 -16.26 8.25
CA VAL A 592 -16.19 -15.17 8.84
C VAL A 592 -16.87 -14.54 10.07
N LEU A 593 -18.20 -14.46 10.08
CA LEU A 593 -18.96 -13.93 11.22
C LEU A 593 -18.76 -14.75 12.52
N VAL A 594 -18.51 -16.06 12.42
CA VAL A 594 -18.19 -16.91 13.59
C VAL A 594 -16.86 -16.48 14.21
N ARG A 595 -15.87 -16.17 13.37
CA ARG A 595 -14.59 -15.59 13.80
C ARG A 595 -14.80 -14.23 14.45
N ASP A 596 -15.54 -13.33 13.80
CA ASP A 596 -15.64 -11.94 14.26
C ASP A 596 -16.38 -11.82 15.59
N VAL A 597 -17.43 -12.62 15.81
CA VAL A 597 -18.13 -12.68 17.10
C VAL A 597 -17.26 -13.32 18.19
N ALA A 598 -16.53 -14.40 17.86
CA ALA A 598 -15.60 -15.01 18.82
C ALA A 598 -14.49 -14.02 19.25
N TYR A 599 -13.85 -13.33 18.29
CA TYR A 599 -12.86 -12.28 18.52
C TYR A 599 -13.43 -11.11 19.34
N ALA A 600 -14.67 -10.68 19.04
CA ALA A 600 -15.31 -9.57 19.73
C ALA A 600 -15.54 -9.84 21.23
N GLN A 601 -15.82 -11.08 21.63
CA GLN A 601 -16.06 -11.45 23.04
C GLN A 601 -14.80 -11.42 23.92
N ILE A 602 -13.59 -11.46 23.35
CA ILE A 602 -12.32 -11.53 24.10
C ILE A 602 -12.04 -10.19 24.83
N PRO A 603 -11.76 -10.19 26.15
CA PRO A 603 -11.32 -8.99 26.88
C PRO A 603 -10.08 -8.32 26.25
N ARG A 604 -9.94 -6.99 26.39
CA ARG A 604 -8.85 -6.23 25.73
C ARG A 604 -7.44 -6.69 26.14
N GLY A 605 -7.23 -7.02 27.42
CA GLY A 605 -5.94 -7.49 27.94
C GLY A 605 -5.58 -8.87 27.40
N GLU A 606 -6.51 -9.83 27.51
CA GLU A 606 -6.35 -11.17 26.93
C GLU A 606 -6.08 -11.11 25.42
N ARG A 607 -6.85 -10.30 24.69
CA ARG A 607 -6.69 -10.08 23.25
C ARG A 607 -5.30 -9.55 22.90
N ALA A 608 -4.77 -8.59 23.67
CA ALA A 608 -3.40 -8.09 23.47
C ALA A 608 -2.37 -9.22 23.64
N THR A 609 -2.49 -10.01 24.70
CA THR A 609 -1.63 -11.19 24.93
C THR A 609 -1.75 -12.22 23.80
N SER A 610 -2.96 -12.51 23.34
CA SER A 610 -3.21 -13.43 22.22
C SER A 610 -2.57 -12.96 20.91
N HIS A 611 -2.58 -11.65 20.64
CA HIS A 611 -1.86 -11.10 19.48
C HIS A 611 -0.34 -11.26 19.59
N VAL A 612 0.25 -11.11 20.78
CA VAL A 612 1.69 -11.40 21.01
C VAL A 612 2.00 -12.89 20.78
N LYS A 613 1.15 -13.80 21.27
CA LYS A 613 1.30 -15.24 21.01
C LYS A 613 1.21 -15.56 19.52
N ALA A 614 0.26 -14.94 18.81
CA ALA A 614 0.09 -15.10 17.37
C ALA A 614 1.34 -14.62 16.60
N ALA A 615 1.86 -13.45 16.94
CA ALA A 615 3.11 -12.93 16.37
C ALA A 615 4.28 -13.89 16.57
N HIS A 616 4.50 -14.39 17.80
CA HIS A 616 5.56 -15.35 18.09
C HIS A 616 5.40 -16.70 17.37
N TRP A 617 4.17 -17.21 17.22
CA TRP A 617 3.95 -18.42 16.41
C TRP A 617 4.30 -18.17 14.94
N ILE A 618 3.92 -17.02 14.37
CA ILE A 618 4.26 -16.63 12.99
C ILE A 618 5.79 -16.49 12.84
N GLU A 619 6.47 -15.83 13.77
CA GLU A 619 7.94 -15.73 13.83
C GLU A 619 8.60 -17.12 13.80
N ARG A 620 8.11 -18.05 14.64
CA ARG A 620 8.66 -19.41 14.76
C ARG A 620 8.32 -20.31 13.57
N MET A 621 7.15 -20.11 12.94
CA MET A 621 6.68 -20.85 11.76
C MET A 621 7.47 -20.44 10.52
N ALA A 622 7.61 -19.12 10.30
CA ALA A 622 8.33 -18.55 9.17
C ALA A 622 9.85 -18.75 9.27
N GLY A 623 10.42 -18.64 10.47
CA GLY A 623 11.85 -18.83 10.72
C GLY A 623 12.72 -17.88 9.89
N ALA A 624 13.40 -18.41 8.88
CA ALA A 624 14.22 -17.62 7.96
C ALA A 624 13.40 -16.75 6.99
N ARG A 625 12.11 -17.03 6.81
CA ARG A 625 11.16 -16.28 5.95
C ARG A 625 10.27 -15.31 6.70
N LEU A 626 10.78 -14.74 7.80
CA LEU A 626 10.00 -13.79 8.59
C LEU A 626 9.62 -12.53 7.79
N SER A 627 10.35 -12.20 6.72
CA SER A 627 10.04 -11.13 5.77
C SER A 627 8.72 -11.35 5.02
N ASP A 628 8.38 -12.59 4.63
CA ASP A 628 7.07 -12.96 4.03
C ASP A 628 5.88 -12.52 4.89
N HIS A 629 6.06 -12.56 6.20
CA HIS A 629 5.01 -12.30 7.18
C HIS A 629 5.27 -11.03 8.00
N ALA A 630 6.29 -10.24 7.67
CA ALA A 630 6.69 -9.07 8.48
C ALA A 630 5.53 -8.09 8.66
N GLU A 631 4.77 -7.79 7.61
CA GLU A 631 3.57 -6.96 7.67
C GLU A 631 2.44 -7.55 8.54
N LEU A 632 2.29 -8.88 8.57
CA LEU A 632 1.33 -9.56 9.45
C LEU A 632 1.80 -9.56 10.92
N VAL A 633 3.10 -9.67 11.15
CA VAL A 633 3.73 -9.58 12.48
C VAL A 633 3.69 -8.14 13.01
N VAL A 634 3.90 -7.14 12.15
CA VAL A 634 3.61 -5.73 12.42
C VAL A 634 2.16 -5.58 12.86
N HIS A 635 1.17 -6.05 12.07
CA HIS A 635 -0.24 -5.98 12.46
C HIS A 635 -0.49 -6.57 13.86
N HIS A 636 0.02 -7.78 14.13
CA HIS A 636 -0.22 -8.42 15.43
C HIS A 636 0.42 -7.64 16.59
N TYR A 637 1.66 -7.16 16.46
CA TYR A 637 2.27 -6.33 17.51
C TYR A 637 1.61 -4.94 17.63
N GLU A 638 1.04 -4.39 16.56
CA GLU A 638 0.33 -3.10 16.60
C GLU A 638 -1.05 -3.17 17.24
N GLU A 639 -1.83 -4.22 16.96
CA GLU A 639 -3.05 -4.50 17.73
C GLU A 639 -2.71 -4.76 19.20
N ALA A 640 -1.69 -5.57 19.49
CA ALA A 640 -1.27 -5.83 20.87
C ALA A 640 -0.83 -4.56 21.61
N LEU A 641 -0.07 -3.67 20.95
CA LEU A 641 0.38 -2.41 21.50
C LEU A 641 -0.77 -1.40 21.68
N THR A 642 -1.70 -1.34 20.71
CA THR A 642 -2.88 -0.47 20.75
C THR A 642 -3.85 -0.90 21.84
N LEU A 643 -4.13 -2.20 21.95
CA LEU A 643 -4.95 -2.78 23.01
C LEU A 643 -4.30 -2.60 24.39
N SER A 644 -2.98 -2.78 24.50
CA SER A 644 -2.21 -2.52 25.73
C SER A 644 -2.30 -1.05 26.15
N ARG A 645 -2.02 -0.12 25.24
CA ARG A 645 -2.12 1.34 25.49
C ARG A 645 -3.55 1.75 25.86
N ALA A 646 -4.57 1.15 25.24
CA ALA A 646 -5.98 1.33 25.58
C ALA A 646 -6.41 0.68 26.92
N ALA A 647 -5.59 -0.21 27.48
CA ALA A 647 -5.69 -0.76 28.84
C ALA A 647 -4.73 -0.06 29.82
N ALA A 648 -4.13 1.07 29.44
CA ALA A 648 -3.13 1.84 30.18
C ALA A 648 -1.79 1.12 30.47
N ALA A 649 -1.54 -0.02 29.83
CA ALA A 649 -0.25 -0.70 29.85
C ALA A 649 0.70 -0.15 28.76
N ARG A 650 2.00 -0.15 29.03
CA ARG A 650 3.07 0.12 28.04
C ARG A 650 4.17 -0.93 28.19
N PRO A 651 3.99 -2.15 27.65
CA PRO A 651 5.03 -3.19 27.68
C PRO A 651 6.14 -2.84 26.68
N PRO A 652 7.39 -2.56 27.14
CA PRO A 652 8.48 -2.15 26.23
C PRO A 652 8.84 -3.24 25.22
N GLU A 653 8.65 -4.51 25.60
CA GLU A 653 8.93 -5.69 24.78
C GLU A 653 8.11 -5.71 23.48
N ILE A 654 6.84 -5.29 23.52
CA ILE A 654 6.00 -5.20 22.30
C ILE A 654 6.49 -4.06 21.39
N GLU A 655 6.88 -2.92 21.96
CA GLU A 655 7.45 -1.81 21.18
C GLU A 655 8.79 -2.22 20.53
N LEU A 656 9.60 -3.03 21.20
CA LEU A 656 10.88 -3.55 20.69
C LEU A 656 10.69 -4.57 19.57
N SER A 657 9.77 -5.52 19.71
CA SER A 657 9.44 -6.48 18.65
C SER A 657 8.79 -5.79 17.44
N LEU A 658 7.94 -4.79 17.67
CA LEU A 658 7.32 -4.00 16.60
C LEU A 658 8.36 -3.25 15.75
N ARG A 659 9.36 -2.60 16.36
CA ARG A 659 10.46 -1.94 15.61
C ARG A 659 11.12 -2.91 14.62
N ARG A 660 11.47 -4.11 15.10
CA ARG A 660 12.14 -5.15 14.30
C ARG A 660 11.25 -5.64 13.16
N ALA A 661 9.95 -5.82 13.42
CA ALA A 661 8.98 -6.20 12.40
C ALA A 661 8.77 -5.09 11.34
N LEU A 662 8.74 -3.82 11.75
CA LEU A 662 8.62 -2.67 10.84
C LEU A 662 9.84 -2.51 9.94
N VAL A 663 11.06 -2.65 10.47
CA VAL A 663 12.30 -2.62 9.66
C VAL A 663 12.29 -3.73 8.62
N LEU A 664 11.94 -4.95 9.01
CA LEU A 664 11.88 -6.09 8.09
C LEU A 664 10.77 -5.97 7.03
N ALA A 665 9.63 -5.35 7.39
CA ALA A 665 8.57 -5.02 6.45
C ALA A 665 9.01 -3.93 5.45
N ALA A 666 9.76 -2.92 5.91
CA ALA A 666 10.32 -1.87 5.08
C ALA A 666 11.36 -2.40 4.09
N GLU A 667 12.27 -3.27 4.54
CA GLU A 667 13.31 -3.91 3.70
C GLU A 667 12.71 -4.80 2.61
N ARG A 668 11.58 -5.49 2.88
CA ARG A 668 10.84 -6.20 1.85
C ARG A 668 10.11 -5.24 0.90
N ALA A 669 9.45 -4.22 1.43
CA ALA A 669 8.73 -3.23 0.63
C ALA A 669 9.67 -2.47 -0.33
N PHE A 670 10.93 -2.24 0.06
CA PHE A 670 11.95 -1.56 -0.74
C PHE A 670 12.16 -2.17 -2.14
N ARG A 671 11.98 -3.49 -2.26
CA ARG A 671 12.15 -4.26 -3.50
C ARG A 671 10.91 -4.23 -4.42
N VAL A 672 9.90 -3.41 -4.09
CA VAL A 672 8.54 -3.43 -4.69
C VAL A 672 7.91 -2.02 -4.78
N ASP A 673 7.95 -1.26 -3.69
CA ASP A 673 7.42 0.10 -3.59
C ASP A 673 8.20 0.85 -2.48
N TYR A 674 9.14 1.71 -2.90
CA TYR A 674 9.95 2.51 -1.97
C TYR A 674 9.13 3.51 -1.13
N ALA A 675 7.95 3.93 -1.59
CA ALA A 675 7.10 4.86 -0.83
C ALA A 675 6.38 4.15 0.33
N ARG A 676 6.08 2.86 0.17
CA ARG A 676 5.67 1.99 1.29
C ARG A 676 6.83 1.69 2.23
N ALA A 677 8.04 1.48 1.70
CA ALA A 677 9.24 1.27 2.52
C ALA A 677 9.51 2.48 3.44
N ASP A 678 9.40 3.70 2.91
CA ASP A 678 9.46 4.94 3.73
C ASP A 678 8.43 4.91 4.86
N ALA A 679 7.17 4.59 4.57
CA ALA A 679 6.12 4.56 5.59
C ALA A 679 6.42 3.58 6.74
N PHE A 680 7.05 2.43 6.46
CA PHE A 680 7.48 1.49 7.50
C PHE A 680 8.76 1.95 8.22
N PHE A 681 9.79 2.44 7.52
CA PHE A 681 11.00 2.98 8.17
C PHE A 681 10.70 4.20 9.04
N ARG A 682 9.75 5.06 8.62
CA ARG A 682 9.29 6.24 9.37
C ARG A 682 8.64 5.85 10.69
N ARG A 683 7.74 4.85 10.66
CA ARG A 683 7.11 4.27 11.86
C ARG A 683 8.11 3.57 12.77
N ALA A 684 9.14 2.93 12.22
CA ALA A 684 10.25 2.39 13.02
C ALA A 684 11.05 3.52 13.70
N ALA A 685 11.43 4.57 12.95
CA ALA A 685 12.18 5.72 13.47
C ALA A 685 11.41 6.53 14.54
N GLU A 686 10.08 6.55 14.50
CA GLU A 686 9.23 7.13 15.55
C GLU A 686 9.22 6.32 16.86
N LEU A 687 9.47 5.00 16.78
CA LEU A 687 9.49 4.11 17.95
C LEU A 687 10.90 3.95 18.56
N ILE A 688 11.96 4.18 17.80
CA ILE A 688 13.37 4.04 18.23
C ILE A 688 13.84 5.32 18.96
N PRO A 689 14.41 5.23 20.19
CA PRO A 689 14.93 6.38 20.92
C PRO A 689 16.06 7.10 20.18
N THR A 690 16.21 8.41 20.41
CA THR A 690 17.23 9.25 19.75
C THR A 690 18.66 8.76 20.03
N GLU A 691 18.88 8.18 21.20
CA GLU A 691 20.16 7.69 21.72
C GLU A 691 20.46 6.21 21.36
N ASP A 692 19.54 5.54 20.68
CA ASP A 692 19.66 4.12 20.33
C ASP A 692 20.51 3.92 19.06
N PRO A 693 21.57 3.10 19.06
CA PRO A 693 22.45 2.92 17.90
C PRO A 693 21.72 2.51 16.62
N GLU A 694 20.70 1.65 16.73
CA GLU A 694 19.90 1.15 15.60
C GLU A 694 19.20 2.28 14.82
N ARG A 695 19.03 3.47 15.43
CA ARG A 695 18.40 4.62 14.80
C ARG A 695 19.20 5.14 13.59
N ALA A 696 20.52 5.01 13.59
CA ALA A 696 21.35 5.53 12.50
C ALA A 696 21.08 4.80 11.17
N ASP A 697 21.01 3.46 11.21
CA ASP A 697 20.71 2.63 10.05
C ASP A 697 19.28 2.88 9.52
N VAL A 698 18.30 2.98 10.42
CA VAL A 698 16.90 3.26 10.04
C VAL A 698 16.74 4.67 9.45
N LEU A 699 17.45 5.68 9.97
CA LEU A 699 17.47 7.02 9.39
C LEU A 699 18.09 7.05 7.99
N LEU A 700 19.17 6.29 7.77
CA LEU A 700 19.83 6.23 6.47
C LEU A 700 18.94 5.57 5.42
N LYS A 701 18.32 4.42 5.74
CA LYS A 701 17.34 3.77 4.84
C LYS A 701 16.08 4.62 4.62
N LEU A 702 15.61 5.32 5.65
CA LEU A 702 14.52 6.28 5.50
C LEU A 702 14.90 7.43 4.56
N ALA A 703 16.13 7.95 4.64
CA ALA A 703 16.62 8.99 3.73
C ALA A 703 16.65 8.54 2.27
N GLU A 704 17.13 7.33 2.01
CA GLU A 704 17.13 6.70 0.68
C GLU A 704 15.71 6.56 0.12
N THR A 705 14.77 6.01 0.90
CA THR A 705 13.36 5.89 0.48
C THR A 705 12.63 7.24 0.34
N SER A 706 13.00 8.24 1.13
CA SER A 706 12.49 9.61 0.99
C SER A 706 13.04 10.31 -0.25
N GLU A 707 14.30 10.07 -0.65
CA GLU A 707 14.86 10.60 -1.90
C GLU A 707 14.10 10.04 -3.10
N LEU A 708 13.99 8.71 -3.20
CA LEU A 708 13.29 8.03 -4.29
C LEU A 708 11.81 8.44 -4.38
N ALA A 709 11.19 8.76 -3.24
CA ALA A 709 9.84 9.32 -3.17
C ALA A 709 9.77 10.86 -3.28
N GLY A 710 10.76 11.48 -3.92
CA GLY A 710 10.77 12.90 -4.30
C GLY A 710 11.00 13.91 -3.15
N ARG A 711 11.20 13.46 -1.91
CA ARG A 711 11.35 14.32 -0.72
C ARG A 711 12.82 14.65 -0.44
N GLY A 712 13.53 15.13 -1.45
CA GLY A 712 14.99 15.35 -1.41
C GLY A 712 15.51 16.19 -0.24
N GLU A 713 14.78 17.21 0.22
CA GLU A 713 15.20 18.00 1.41
C GLU A 713 14.88 17.33 2.76
N GLU A 714 13.89 16.41 2.82
CA GLU A 714 13.68 15.56 4.00
C GLU A 714 14.79 14.50 4.06
N ALA A 715 15.05 13.82 2.95
CA ALA A 715 16.17 12.89 2.80
C ALA A 715 17.52 13.53 3.20
N LYS A 716 17.78 14.76 2.72
CA LYS A 716 18.98 15.53 3.06
C LYS A 716 19.12 15.83 4.55
N GLN A 717 18.03 15.96 5.31
CA GLN A 717 18.12 16.11 6.76
C GLN A 717 18.29 14.76 7.45
N LEU A 718 17.58 13.72 7.02
CA LEU A 718 17.70 12.36 7.56
C LEU A 718 19.11 11.79 7.40
N SER A 719 19.78 11.99 6.25
CA SER A 719 21.17 11.57 6.06
C SER A 719 22.16 12.35 6.92
N ARG A 720 21.89 13.62 7.29
CA ARG A 720 22.71 14.36 8.27
C ARG A 720 22.53 13.80 9.66
N ASP A 721 21.29 13.59 10.09
CA ASP A 721 20.96 13.01 11.39
C ASP A 721 21.60 11.61 11.54
N ALA A 722 21.62 10.82 10.45
CA ALA A 722 22.34 9.54 10.39
C ALA A 722 23.87 9.72 10.49
N ALA A 723 24.48 10.59 9.68
CA ALA A 723 25.93 10.84 9.70
C ALA A 723 26.43 11.31 11.08
N ASP A 724 25.70 12.24 11.72
CA ASP A 724 26.01 12.72 13.06
C ASP A 724 25.83 11.61 14.12
N ALA A 725 24.83 10.73 13.97
CA ALA A 725 24.63 9.58 14.85
C ALA A 725 25.77 8.55 14.71
N TYR A 726 26.14 8.15 13.49
CA TYR A 726 27.28 7.23 13.26
C TYR A 726 28.60 7.82 13.77
N ARG A 727 28.85 9.13 13.58
CA ARG A 727 30.03 9.82 14.13
C ARG A 727 30.09 9.75 15.66
N LEU A 728 28.94 9.90 16.33
CA LEU A 728 28.85 9.79 17.80
C LEU A 728 29.05 8.35 18.29
N GLN A 729 28.66 7.35 17.51
CA GLN A 729 28.94 5.93 17.77
C GLN A 729 30.40 5.54 17.47
N GLY A 730 31.06 6.29 16.57
CA GLY A 730 32.41 6.00 16.07
C GLY A 730 32.44 5.08 14.84
N ASP A 731 31.29 4.81 14.20
CA ASP A 731 31.24 4.04 12.96
C ASP A 731 31.56 4.91 11.74
N ARG A 732 32.78 4.75 11.24
CA ARG A 732 33.26 5.43 10.03
C ARG A 732 32.60 4.93 8.75
N LEU A 733 32.12 3.69 8.72
CA LEU A 733 31.51 3.11 7.51
C LEU A 733 30.07 3.64 7.36
N GLY A 734 29.29 3.60 8.44
CA GLY A 734 27.98 4.27 8.50
C GLY A 734 28.06 5.77 8.20
N GLU A 735 29.01 6.48 8.82
CA GLU A 735 29.21 7.92 8.55
C GLU A 735 29.53 8.18 7.07
N ALA A 736 30.44 7.40 6.47
CA ALA A 736 30.77 7.52 5.05
C ALA A 736 29.58 7.18 4.13
N ARG A 737 28.77 6.16 4.44
CA ARG A 737 27.55 5.84 3.68
C ARG A 737 26.56 7.00 3.70
N ALA A 738 26.35 7.61 4.87
CA ALA A 738 25.46 8.75 5.02
C ALA A 738 25.98 10.01 4.29
N LEU A 739 27.29 10.24 4.28
CA LEU A 739 27.94 11.28 3.46
C LEU A 739 27.80 11.02 1.95
N LEU A 740 27.93 9.77 1.49
CA LEU A 740 27.69 9.41 0.09
C LEU A 740 26.23 9.63 -0.32
N GLN A 741 25.25 9.33 0.55
CA GLN A 741 23.85 9.63 0.26
C GLN A 741 23.60 11.15 0.18
N LEU A 742 24.23 11.94 1.06
CA LEU A 742 24.24 13.42 0.93
C LEU A 742 24.91 13.90 -0.36
N ALA A 743 25.91 13.18 -0.88
CA ALA A 743 26.54 13.49 -2.15
C ALA A 743 25.61 13.23 -3.35
N VAL A 744 24.91 12.10 -3.38
CA VAL A 744 23.94 11.75 -4.45
C VAL A 744 22.79 12.76 -4.48
N ILE A 745 22.15 13.02 -3.33
CA ILE A 745 21.06 14.01 -3.20
C ILE A 745 21.53 15.42 -3.61
N ALA A 746 22.78 15.79 -3.28
CA ALA A 746 23.34 17.07 -3.70
C ALA A 746 23.61 17.12 -5.21
N ALA A 747 24.14 16.07 -5.82
CA ALA A 747 24.43 16.04 -7.26
C ALA A 747 23.16 16.00 -8.12
N ARG A 748 22.21 15.10 -7.82
CA ARG A 748 20.89 15.06 -8.48
C ARG A 748 20.16 16.39 -8.35
N GLY A 749 20.18 16.99 -7.17
CA GLY A 749 19.63 18.33 -6.91
C GLY A 749 20.50 19.49 -7.40
N GLY A 750 21.35 19.30 -8.43
CA GLY A 750 22.12 20.35 -9.10
C GLY A 750 23.03 21.17 -8.19
N ARG A 751 23.63 20.57 -7.15
CA ARG A 751 24.47 21.25 -6.13
C ARG A 751 25.84 20.58 -6.05
N THR A 752 26.52 20.52 -7.19
CA THR A 752 27.74 19.72 -7.40
C THR A 752 28.88 20.08 -6.44
N GLY A 753 29.04 21.35 -6.05
CA GLY A 753 30.00 21.79 -5.03
C GLY A 753 29.71 21.27 -3.61
N GLN A 754 28.43 21.10 -3.24
CA GLN A 754 28.06 20.43 -1.97
C GLN A 754 28.32 18.93 -2.06
N SER A 755 28.03 18.32 -3.21
CA SER A 755 28.28 16.90 -3.45
C SER A 755 29.77 16.56 -3.30
N LYS A 756 30.64 17.33 -3.97
CA LYS A 756 32.10 17.17 -3.90
C LYS A 756 32.64 17.18 -2.47
N ALA A 757 32.20 18.10 -1.62
CA ALA A 757 32.64 18.16 -0.23
C ALA A 757 32.28 16.88 0.55
N ASN A 758 31.04 16.41 0.42
CA ASN A 758 30.59 15.17 1.08
C ASN A 758 31.37 13.93 0.57
N ILE A 759 31.76 13.91 -0.71
CA ILE A 759 32.58 12.84 -1.32
C ILE A 759 34.02 12.89 -0.79
N GLU A 760 34.61 14.08 -0.65
CA GLU A 760 35.96 14.25 -0.11
C GLU A 760 36.03 13.83 1.37
N ASP A 761 35.04 14.21 2.19
CA ASP A 761 34.89 13.76 3.58
C ASP A 761 34.68 12.22 3.67
N ALA A 762 33.82 11.64 2.80
CA ALA A 762 33.59 10.20 2.76
C ALA A 762 34.85 9.41 2.33
N LEU A 763 35.64 9.95 1.39
CA LEU A 763 36.88 9.32 0.95
C LEU A 763 37.96 9.34 2.03
N GLU A 764 38.08 10.39 2.85
CA GLU A 764 39.02 10.40 4.00
C GLU A 764 38.68 9.28 5.00
N LEU A 765 37.40 9.00 5.22
CA LEU A 765 36.95 7.89 6.06
C LEU A 765 37.19 6.51 5.41
N LEU A 766 36.90 6.36 4.11
CA LEU A 766 36.95 5.08 3.39
C LEU A 766 38.36 4.66 2.96
N GLU A 767 39.26 5.58 2.57
CA GLU A 767 40.66 5.24 2.28
C GLU A 767 41.44 4.81 3.56
N ALA A 768 40.90 5.09 4.75
CA ALA A 768 41.42 4.62 6.03
C ALA A 768 40.90 3.24 6.47
N LEU A 769 40.05 2.59 5.66
CA LEU A 769 39.44 1.27 5.90
C LEU A 769 39.94 0.23 4.87
N PRO A 770 39.71 -1.07 5.08
CA PRO A 770 39.89 -2.08 4.03
C PRO A 770 39.00 -1.76 2.81
N PRO A 771 39.41 -2.11 1.58
CA PRO A 771 38.64 -1.78 0.39
C PRO A 771 37.23 -2.42 0.42
N SER A 772 36.21 -1.65 0.04
CA SER A 772 34.80 -2.03 0.17
C SER A 772 33.95 -1.50 -1.01
N PRO A 773 32.70 -1.97 -1.18
CA PRO A 773 31.78 -1.43 -2.19
C PRO A 773 31.54 0.08 -2.05
N GLU A 774 31.47 0.60 -0.82
CA GLU A 774 31.33 2.03 -0.55
C GLU A 774 32.51 2.84 -1.10
N LEU A 775 33.74 2.32 -1.01
CA LEU A 775 34.92 2.97 -1.59
C LEU A 775 34.87 3.00 -3.12
N VAL A 776 34.35 1.94 -3.77
CA VAL A 776 34.11 1.93 -5.22
C VAL A 776 33.05 2.96 -5.60
N ARG A 777 31.90 2.96 -4.91
CA ARG A 777 30.81 3.94 -5.13
C ARG A 777 31.25 5.37 -4.86
N ALA A 778 32.16 5.60 -3.91
CA ALA A 778 32.76 6.92 -3.67
C ALA A 778 33.59 7.40 -4.87
N TYR A 779 34.41 6.55 -5.48
CA TYR A 779 35.11 6.92 -6.72
C TYR A 779 34.16 7.09 -7.92
N GLY A 780 33.16 6.22 -8.08
CA GLY A 780 32.16 6.35 -9.15
C GLY A 780 31.40 7.68 -9.08
N THR A 781 30.87 8.02 -7.90
CA THR A 781 30.19 9.30 -7.64
C THR A 781 31.14 10.50 -7.83
N ARG A 782 32.43 10.36 -7.46
CA ARG A 782 33.44 11.39 -7.72
C ARG A 782 33.66 11.64 -9.21
N VAL A 783 33.80 10.57 -10.01
CA VAL A 783 33.98 10.68 -11.47
C VAL A 783 32.76 11.35 -12.08
N TRP A 784 31.55 10.94 -11.69
CA TRP A 784 30.30 11.56 -12.13
C TRP A 784 30.24 13.08 -11.83
N VAL A 785 30.54 13.49 -10.60
CA VAL A 785 30.55 14.92 -10.23
C VAL A 785 31.64 15.70 -10.96
N MET A 786 32.82 15.12 -11.19
CA MET A 786 33.88 15.74 -11.99
C MET A 786 33.43 15.97 -13.44
N LEU A 787 32.79 14.98 -14.06
CA LEU A 787 32.24 15.08 -15.42
C LEU A 787 31.24 16.24 -15.55
N PHE A 788 30.24 16.31 -14.68
CA PHE A 788 29.21 17.36 -14.74
C PHE A 788 29.77 18.76 -14.43
N GLN A 789 30.80 18.87 -13.59
CA GLN A 789 31.59 20.11 -13.42
C GLN A 789 32.50 20.45 -14.61
N GLY A 790 32.54 19.63 -15.66
CA GLY A 790 33.42 19.78 -16.83
C GLY A 790 34.90 19.62 -16.49
N GLN A 791 35.22 18.93 -15.39
CA GLN A 791 36.59 18.57 -15.00
C GLN A 791 36.93 17.23 -15.70
N LEU A 792 37.81 17.30 -16.71
CA LEU A 792 38.26 16.13 -17.48
C LEU A 792 39.69 15.68 -17.12
N GLU A 793 40.50 16.55 -16.51
CA GLU A 793 41.86 16.23 -16.10
C GLU A 793 41.85 15.34 -14.84
N GLY A 794 42.53 14.18 -14.90
CA GLY A 794 42.54 13.17 -13.84
C GLY A 794 41.27 12.31 -13.74
N THR A 795 40.19 12.67 -14.44
CA THR A 795 38.88 12.00 -14.34
C THR A 795 38.92 10.55 -14.81
N THR A 796 39.62 10.26 -15.91
CA THR A 796 39.84 8.88 -16.38
C THR A 796 40.67 8.06 -15.39
N GLU A 797 41.67 8.65 -14.73
CA GLU A 797 42.51 7.97 -13.72
C GLU A 797 41.70 7.58 -12.47
N GLN A 798 40.75 8.43 -12.05
CA GLN A 798 39.79 8.06 -11.00
C GLN A 798 38.84 6.94 -11.46
N GLY A 799 38.40 6.95 -12.73
CA GLY A 799 37.58 5.89 -13.33
C GLY A 799 38.30 4.54 -13.41
N ASP A 800 39.57 4.53 -13.82
CA ASP A 800 40.42 3.34 -13.83
C ASP A 800 40.66 2.80 -12.42
N ARG A 801 40.87 3.68 -11.43
CA ARG A 801 41.00 3.30 -10.01
C ARG A 801 39.71 2.67 -9.46
N ALA A 802 38.55 3.20 -9.86
CA ALA A 802 37.24 2.67 -9.48
C ALA A 802 37.00 1.28 -10.10
N LEU A 803 37.20 1.17 -11.41
CA LEU A 803 36.98 -0.08 -12.16
C LEU A 803 37.88 -1.22 -11.68
N ALA A 804 39.17 -0.94 -11.49
CA ALA A 804 40.12 -1.95 -11.01
C ALA A 804 39.74 -2.50 -9.63
N LEU A 805 39.21 -1.64 -8.74
CA LEU A 805 38.73 -2.06 -7.42
C LEU A 805 37.39 -2.80 -7.49
N ALA A 806 36.46 -2.40 -8.37
CA ALA A 806 35.22 -3.13 -8.63
C ALA A 806 35.52 -4.57 -9.08
N GLN A 807 36.50 -4.73 -9.99
CA GLN A 807 36.97 -6.03 -10.49
C GLN A 807 37.72 -6.86 -9.44
N GLU A 808 38.54 -6.24 -8.57
CA GLU A 808 39.20 -6.93 -7.45
C GLU A 808 38.18 -7.48 -6.43
N LEU A 809 37.09 -6.74 -6.18
CA LEU A 809 36.02 -7.11 -5.25
C LEU A 809 34.91 -7.98 -5.88
N GLY A 810 34.91 -8.16 -7.21
CA GLY A 810 33.89 -8.94 -7.93
C GLY A 810 32.51 -8.27 -8.01
N LEU A 811 32.45 -6.95 -7.94
CA LEU A 811 31.23 -6.15 -7.85
C LEU A 811 30.66 -5.82 -9.24
N ALA A 812 29.92 -6.75 -9.85
CA ALA A 812 29.48 -6.63 -11.24
C ALA A 812 28.62 -5.38 -11.56
N GLY A 813 27.82 -4.89 -10.59
CA GLY A 813 27.03 -3.67 -10.76
C GLY A 813 27.89 -2.41 -10.75
N GLU A 814 28.71 -2.24 -9.71
CA GLU A 814 29.71 -1.17 -9.66
C GLU A 814 30.72 -1.23 -10.83
N GLU A 815 31.08 -2.42 -11.32
CA GLU A 815 31.93 -2.61 -12.50
C GLU A 815 31.26 -2.00 -13.75
N ALA A 816 29.99 -2.34 -14.01
CA ALA A 816 29.22 -1.76 -15.13
C ALA A 816 29.10 -0.23 -15.02
N GLN A 817 28.87 0.29 -13.80
CA GLN A 817 28.84 1.72 -13.54
C GLN A 817 30.20 2.40 -13.78
N CYS A 818 31.31 1.76 -13.38
CA CYS A 818 32.66 2.26 -13.62
C CYS A 818 33.02 2.26 -15.11
N TYR A 819 32.61 1.25 -15.88
CA TYR A 819 32.72 1.24 -17.34
C TYR A 819 32.00 2.44 -17.97
N MET A 820 30.72 2.67 -17.62
CA MET A 820 29.95 3.82 -18.14
C MET A 820 30.66 5.16 -17.86
N PHE A 821 31.02 5.43 -16.60
CA PHE A 821 31.63 6.71 -16.22
C PHE A 821 33.06 6.88 -16.78
N ARG A 822 33.84 5.80 -16.94
CA ARG A 822 35.14 5.87 -17.63
C ARG A 822 34.96 6.12 -19.12
N GLY A 823 33.99 5.47 -19.77
CA GLY A 823 33.68 5.66 -21.18
C GLY A 823 33.32 7.11 -21.50
N LEU A 824 32.42 7.71 -20.70
CA LEU A 824 32.12 9.15 -20.75
C LEU A 824 33.39 10.00 -20.60
N ALA A 825 34.21 9.76 -19.56
CA ALA A 825 35.44 10.52 -19.33
C ALA A 825 36.44 10.44 -20.49
N ARG A 826 36.55 9.26 -21.12
CA ARG A 826 37.41 9.04 -22.29
C ARG A 826 36.87 9.78 -23.52
N VAL A 827 35.59 9.61 -23.89
CA VAL A 827 35.00 10.27 -25.06
C VAL A 827 35.04 11.79 -24.88
N TRP A 828 34.54 12.32 -23.76
CA TRP A 828 34.55 13.76 -23.46
C TRP A 828 35.99 14.33 -23.42
N GLY A 829 36.96 13.53 -22.95
CA GLY A 829 38.40 13.82 -22.99
C GLY A 829 39.05 13.78 -24.38
N GLY A 830 38.36 13.20 -25.39
CA GLY A 830 38.80 13.10 -26.78
C GLY A 830 39.22 11.70 -27.26
N ASP A 831 39.12 10.67 -26.43
CA ASP A 831 39.41 9.27 -26.76
C ASP A 831 38.12 8.51 -27.10
N LEU A 832 37.87 8.31 -28.40
CA LEU A 832 36.66 7.62 -28.89
C LEU A 832 36.61 6.13 -28.54
N ALA A 833 37.71 5.50 -28.12
CA ALA A 833 37.67 4.14 -27.61
C ALA A 833 37.03 4.05 -26.20
N GLY A 834 36.55 5.17 -25.65
CA GLY A 834 35.57 5.18 -24.56
C GLY A 834 34.16 4.75 -24.97
N LEU A 835 33.82 4.72 -26.27
CA LEU A 835 32.53 4.15 -26.73
C LEU A 835 32.43 2.66 -26.40
N GLU A 836 33.52 1.91 -26.61
CA GLU A 836 33.63 0.47 -26.26
C GLU A 836 33.36 0.23 -24.76
N ASP A 837 33.77 1.14 -23.88
CA ASP A 837 33.47 1.05 -22.44
C ASP A 837 31.96 1.25 -22.14
N ILE A 838 31.27 2.13 -22.88
CA ILE A 838 29.83 2.37 -22.70
C ILE A 838 29.01 1.19 -23.26
N GLU A 839 29.47 0.57 -24.36
CA GLU A 839 28.87 -0.66 -24.90
C GLU A 839 29.03 -1.84 -23.93
N ILE A 840 30.21 -2.01 -23.32
CA ILE A 840 30.43 -3.02 -22.26
C ILE A 840 29.50 -2.76 -21.04
N ALA A 841 29.31 -1.50 -20.65
CA ALA A 841 28.37 -1.16 -19.58
C ALA A 841 26.91 -1.53 -19.95
N LEU A 842 26.48 -1.28 -21.18
CA LEU A 842 25.15 -1.69 -21.67
C LEU A 842 24.96 -3.21 -21.61
N GLU A 843 25.94 -3.97 -22.11
CA GLU A 843 25.90 -5.43 -22.05
C GLU A 843 25.81 -5.94 -20.60
N ARG A 844 26.61 -5.37 -19.68
CA ARG A 844 26.59 -5.74 -18.26
C ARG A 844 25.29 -5.38 -17.56
N TRP A 845 24.69 -4.23 -17.82
CA TRP A 845 23.40 -3.87 -17.22
C TRP A 845 22.25 -4.74 -17.74
N ALA A 846 22.26 -5.09 -19.03
CA ALA A 846 21.29 -6.03 -19.61
C ALA A 846 21.49 -7.46 -19.08
N GLU A 847 22.74 -7.93 -18.94
CA GLU A 847 23.06 -9.17 -18.24
C GLU A 847 22.51 -9.16 -16.80
N LEU A 848 22.62 -8.04 -16.09
CA LEU A 848 22.12 -7.89 -14.71
C LEU A 848 20.59 -7.71 -14.61
N GLY A 849 19.89 -7.49 -15.72
CA GLY A 849 18.44 -7.21 -15.73
C GLY A 849 18.07 -5.82 -15.16
N ASN A 850 19.00 -4.86 -15.18
CA ASN A 850 18.80 -3.50 -14.66
C ASN A 850 18.49 -2.52 -15.80
N TRP A 851 17.25 -2.53 -16.26
CA TRP A 851 16.82 -1.81 -17.47
C TRP A 851 16.73 -0.28 -17.30
N GLU A 852 16.55 0.21 -16.07
CA GLU A 852 16.79 1.60 -15.66
C GLU A 852 18.21 2.03 -16.04
N GLN A 853 19.23 1.28 -15.60
CA GLN A 853 20.63 1.59 -15.90
C GLN A 853 21.00 1.30 -17.37
N VAL A 854 20.37 0.33 -18.05
CA VAL A 854 20.49 0.18 -19.53
C VAL A 854 20.00 1.46 -20.22
N THR A 855 18.86 2.01 -19.81
CA THR A 855 18.29 3.23 -20.39
C THR A 855 19.21 4.43 -20.17
N ILE A 856 19.65 4.66 -18.93
CA ILE A 856 20.58 5.75 -18.58
C ILE A 856 21.89 5.61 -19.37
N THR A 857 22.47 4.41 -19.43
CA THR A 857 23.71 4.16 -20.18
C THR A 857 23.50 4.36 -21.69
N ARG A 858 22.31 4.07 -22.24
CA ARG A 858 22.01 4.28 -23.66
C ARG A 858 21.79 5.76 -24.01
N VAL A 859 21.22 6.56 -23.11
CA VAL A 859 21.16 8.03 -23.27
C VAL A 859 22.57 8.64 -23.18
N ASN A 860 23.43 8.12 -22.30
CA ASN A 860 24.84 8.50 -22.23
C ASN A 860 25.61 8.12 -23.52
N LEU A 861 25.33 6.95 -24.11
CA LEU A 861 25.85 6.58 -25.44
C LEU A 861 25.34 7.53 -26.53
N ALA A 862 24.06 7.94 -26.47
CA ALA A 862 23.47 8.87 -27.42
C ALA A 862 24.14 10.25 -27.40
N ASP A 863 24.52 10.76 -26.23
CA ASP A 863 25.33 11.99 -26.10
C ASP A 863 26.73 11.82 -26.72
N CYS A 864 27.42 10.73 -26.41
CA CYS A 864 28.74 10.44 -26.99
C CYS A 864 28.70 10.31 -28.52
N LEU A 865 27.71 9.62 -29.09
CA LEU A 865 27.52 9.51 -30.54
C LEU A 865 27.08 10.83 -31.17
N TRP A 866 26.31 11.67 -30.47
CA TRP A 866 26.01 13.03 -30.90
C TRP A 866 27.28 13.91 -30.94
N LEU A 867 28.20 13.79 -29.96
CA LEU A 867 29.47 14.52 -29.98
C LEU A 867 30.44 14.02 -31.07
N ALA A 868 30.46 12.71 -31.31
CA ALA A 868 31.43 12.02 -32.16
C ALA A 868 31.02 11.91 -33.64
N GLU A 869 29.76 11.56 -33.92
CA GLU A 869 29.28 11.18 -35.25
C GLU A 869 28.19 12.12 -35.78
N GLY A 870 27.18 12.44 -34.96
CA GLY A 870 26.14 13.41 -35.30
C GLY A 870 24.76 13.14 -34.66
N PRO A 871 23.83 14.09 -34.75
CA PRO A 871 22.50 13.98 -34.14
C PRO A 871 21.63 12.85 -34.69
N ALA A 872 21.91 12.32 -35.88
CA ALA A 872 21.21 11.13 -36.38
C ALA A 872 21.53 9.87 -35.54
N ALA A 873 22.81 9.63 -35.24
CA ALA A 873 23.26 8.46 -34.47
C ALA A 873 22.82 8.55 -33.00
N GLY A 874 22.90 9.74 -32.41
CA GLY A 874 22.34 9.99 -31.07
C GLY A 874 20.83 9.74 -31.01
N LEU A 875 20.06 10.28 -31.96
CA LEU A 875 18.60 10.17 -31.95
C LEU A 875 18.10 8.73 -32.06
N GLU A 876 18.80 7.87 -32.82
CA GLU A 876 18.51 6.43 -32.90
C GLU A 876 18.68 5.75 -31.53
N GLN A 877 19.73 6.07 -30.78
CA GLN A 877 19.93 5.54 -29.43
C GLN A 877 18.92 6.09 -28.41
N CYS A 878 18.54 7.37 -28.49
CA CYS A 878 17.46 7.90 -27.65
C CYS A 878 16.12 7.23 -27.94
N ILE A 879 15.74 7.02 -29.21
CA ILE A 879 14.51 6.30 -29.58
C ILE A 879 14.52 4.86 -29.03
N THR A 880 15.66 4.17 -29.15
CA THR A 880 15.85 2.82 -28.59
C THR A 880 15.77 2.83 -27.06
N ALA A 881 16.31 3.86 -26.39
CA ALA A 881 16.25 4.00 -24.93
C ALA A 881 14.80 4.19 -24.44
N ILE A 882 14.02 5.03 -25.14
CA ILE A 882 12.60 5.25 -24.83
C ILE A 882 11.81 3.93 -24.92
N ALA A 883 12.00 3.16 -25.99
CA ALA A 883 11.31 1.88 -26.16
C ALA A 883 11.65 0.86 -25.05
N VAL A 884 12.93 0.71 -24.71
CA VAL A 884 13.40 -0.18 -23.62
C VAL A 884 12.84 0.28 -22.26
N ALA A 885 12.81 1.59 -22.01
CA ALA A 885 12.31 2.15 -20.76
C ALA A 885 10.79 1.96 -20.61
N GLU A 886 10.02 2.13 -21.69
CA GLU A 886 8.57 1.91 -21.71
C GLU A 886 8.23 0.42 -21.56
N GLU A 887 8.99 -0.49 -22.16
CA GLU A 887 8.83 -1.95 -22.02
C GLU A 887 9.07 -2.45 -20.59
N HIS A 888 10.04 -1.85 -19.87
CA HIS A 888 10.45 -2.28 -18.52
C HIS A 888 9.94 -1.37 -17.39
N GLY A 889 9.08 -0.39 -17.68
CA GLY A 889 8.45 0.48 -16.68
C GLY A 889 9.35 1.55 -16.05
N ALA A 890 10.48 1.91 -16.67
CA ALA A 890 11.37 2.99 -16.23
C ALA A 890 10.85 4.36 -16.72
N VAL A 891 9.74 4.82 -16.15
CA VAL A 891 8.93 5.95 -16.67
C VAL A 891 9.69 7.28 -16.67
N HIS A 892 10.46 7.55 -15.62
CA HIS A 892 11.25 8.78 -15.52
C HIS A 892 12.40 8.80 -16.53
N GLU A 893 13.09 7.68 -16.72
CA GLU A 893 14.21 7.54 -17.65
C GLU A 893 13.71 7.64 -19.10
N ALA A 894 12.49 7.18 -19.40
CA ALA A 894 11.82 7.44 -20.67
C ALA A 894 11.55 8.93 -20.91
N LEU A 895 11.14 9.70 -19.88
CA LEU A 895 10.96 11.15 -19.98
C LEU A 895 12.29 11.89 -20.20
N TRP A 896 13.36 11.49 -19.52
CA TRP A 896 14.70 12.03 -19.76
C TRP A 896 15.22 11.70 -21.16
N ALA A 897 15.07 10.46 -21.62
CA ALA A 897 15.42 10.06 -22.97
C ALA A 897 14.63 10.84 -24.04
N ARG A 898 13.33 11.10 -23.80
CA ARG A 898 12.49 11.99 -24.64
C ARG A 898 13.01 13.43 -24.63
N ALA A 899 13.42 13.98 -23.49
CA ALA A 899 13.99 15.32 -23.40
C ALA A 899 15.26 15.47 -24.25
N GLU A 900 16.14 14.47 -24.21
CA GLU A 900 17.38 14.47 -25.01
C GLU A 900 17.14 14.37 -26.53
N THR A 901 16.01 13.78 -26.98
CA THR A 901 15.66 13.83 -28.42
C THR A 901 15.52 15.26 -28.96
N LEU A 902 15.11 16.23 -28.14
CA LEU A 902 14.86 17.61 -28.56
C LEU A 902 16.11 18.26 -29.17
N ARG A 903 17.26 18.05 -28.53
CA ARG A 903 18.58 18.50 -28.97
C ARG A 903 18.87 17.98 -30.39
N MET A 904 18.67 16.69 -30.59
CA MET A 904 19.03 16.01 -31.84
C MET A 904 18.03 16.28 -32.97
N GLN A 905 16.74 16.33 -32.66
CA GLN A 905 15.67 16.76 -33.58
C GLN A 905 15.88 18.22 -34.06
N PHE A 906 16.21 19.14 -33.14
CA PHE A 906 16.45 20.54 -33.45
C PHE A 906 17.58 20.72 -34.47
N GLU A 907 18.69 19.99 -34.29
CA GLU A 907 19.87 20.06 -35.15
C GLU A 907 19.63 19.43 -36.52
N LEU A 908 18.84 18.35 -36.57
CA LEU A 908 18.32 17.75 -37.81
C LEU A 908 17.24 18.61 -38.49
N GLY A 909 16.86 19.75 -37.91
CA GLY A 909 15.88 20.68 -38.48
C GLY A 909 14.41 20.31 -38.29
N ARG A 910 14.11 19.31 -37.45
CA ARG A 910 12.75 18.77 -37.24
C ARG A 910 11.94 19.60 -36.23
N TRP A 911 11.84 20.90 -36.46
CA TRP A 911 11.36 21.86 -35.45
C TRP A 911 9.89 21.67 -35.04
N ASP A 912 9.05 21.11 -35.90
CA ASP A 912 7.67 20.74 -35.53
C ASP A 912 7.63 19.53 -34.56
N GLU A 913 8.50 18.52 -34.75
CA GLU A 913 8.69 17.41 -33.79
C GLU A 913 9.23 17.96 -32.46
N THR A 914 10.24 18.84 -32.52
CA THR A 914 10.85 19.47 -31.34
C THR A 914 9.82 20.26 -30.52
N LEU A 915 8.95 21.05 -31.15
CA LEU A 915 7.92 21.81 -30.44
C LEU A 915 6.82 20.90 -29.86
N ALA A 916 6.41 19.85 -30.56
CA ALA A 916 5.41 18.91 -30.06
C ALA A 916 5.91 18.13 -28.84
N THR A 917 7.14 17.61 -28.90
CA THR A 917 7.77 16.92 -27.76
C THR A 917 8.02 17.89 -26.60
N ALA A 918 8.52 19.10 -26.86
CA ALA A 918 8.75 20.09 -25.80
C ALA A 918 7.45 20.53 -25.11
N GLN A 919 6.35 20.71 -25.86
CA GLN A 919 5.05 21.03 -25.26
C GLN A 919 4.58 19.92 -24.30
N SER A 920 4.66 18.65 -24.71
CA SER A 920 4.25 17.52 -23.86
C SER A 920 5.06 17.42 -22.56
N LEU A 921 6.37 17.66 -22.62
CA LEU A 921 7.25 17.65 -21.45
C LEU A 921 7.01 18.88 -20.54
N MET A 922 6.72 20.06 -21.12
CA MET A 922 6.31 21.27 -20.37
C MET A 922 4.89 21.20 -19.79
N GLU A 923 4.04 20.29 -20.27
CA GLU A 923 2.75 19.97 -19.66
C GLU A 923 2.94 19.03 -18.47
N TRP A 924 3.77 18.00 -18.59
CA TRP A 924 4.14 17.10 -17.48
C TRP A 924 4.82 17.85 -16.32
N ASP A 925 5.83 18.68 -16.60
CA ASP A 925 6.52 19.54 -15.61
C ASP A 925 5.56 20.48 -14.84
N ARG A 926 4.48 20.94 -15.49
CA ARG A 926 3.47 21.78 -14.86
C ARG A 926 2.55 21.02 -13.90
N GLU A 927 2.37 19.72 -14.13
CA GLU A 927 1.52 18.84 -13.31
C GLU A 927 2.28 18.23 -12.13
N HIS A 928 3.59 17.96 -12.30
CA HIS A 928 4.42 17.24 -11.31
C HIS A 928 5.34 18.17 -10.50
N GLY A 929 5.70 19.33 -11.05
CA GLY A 929 6.60 20.31 -10.44
C GLY A 929 7.90 20.51 -11.24
N PRO A 930 8.70 21.56 -10.92
CA PRO A 930 9.84 21.96 -11.75
C PRO A 930 10.93 20.89 -11.81
N ASP A 931 11.22 20.42 -13.02
CA ASP A 931 12.15 19.31 -13.27
C ASP A 931 13.16 19.66 -14.40
N PRO A 932 14.41 19.12 -14.39
CA PRO A 932 15.35 19.28 -15.50
C PRO A 932 14.78 18.92 -16.89
N VAL A 933 13.90 17.93 -17.01
CA VAL A 933 13.16 17.59 -18.24
C VAL A 933 12.39 18.82 -18.76
N GLY A 934 11.70 19.53 -17.87
CA GLY A 934 10.97 20.76 -18.19
C GLY A 934 11.88 21.93 -18.58
N LEU A 935 13.14 21.94 -18.11
CA LEU A 935 14.13 22.95 -18.50
C LEU A 935 14.69 22.71 -19.91
N VAL A 936 15.03 21.46 -20.22
CA VAL A 936 15.50 21.06 -21.56
C VAL A 936 14.39 21.32 -22.59
N ALA A 937 13.13 21.02 -22.24
CA ALA A 937 11.97 21.36 -23.05
C ALA A 937 11.82 22.86 -23.33
N ARG A 938 11.84 23.71 -22.29
CA ARG A 938 11.83 25.18 -22.42
C ARG A 938 12.98 25.68 -23.29
N THR A 939 14.18 25.12 -23.13
CA THR A 939 15.38 25.52 -23.89
C THR A 939 15.17 25.42 -25.39
N TYR A 940 14.80 24.24 -25.91
CA TYR A 940 14.63 24.08 -27.36
C TYR A 940 13.37 24.76 -27.90
N ALA A 941 12.31 24.87 -27.10
CA ALA A 941 11.13 25.66 -27.45
C ALA A 941 11.46 27.15 -27.66
N VAL A 942 12.22 27.77 -26.75
CA VAL A 942 12.68 29.17 -26.89
C VAL A 942 13.55 29.35 -28.13
N TRP A 943 14.46 28.40 -28.42
CA TRP A 943 15.35 28.50 -29.57
C TRP A 943 14.58 28.46 -30.90
N VAL A 944 13.64 27.51 -31.06
CA VAL A 944 12.77 27.41 -32.24
C VAL A 944 11.85 28.63 -32.34
N HIS A 945 11.24 29.09 -31.26
CA HIS A 945 10.38 30.29 -31.28
C HIS A 945 11.15 31.55 -31.66
N ALA A 946 12.37 31.75 -31.16
CA ALA A 946 13.23 32.87 -31.54
C ALA A 946 13.64 32.81 -33.03
N ARG A 947 13.96 31.61 -33.55
CA ARG A 947 14.35 31.41 -34.96
C ARG A 947 13.19 31.48 -35.95
N THR A 948 11.98 31.08 -35.58
CA THR A 948 10.77 31.18 -36.43
C THR A 948 10.13 32.57 -36.42
N GLY A 949 10.53 33.44 -35.49
CA GLY A 949 10.00 34.80 -35.32
C GLY A 949 8.80 34.90 -34.36
N ALA A 950 8.53 33.86 -33.56
CA ALA A 950 7.55 33.85 -32.48
C ALA A 950 8.12 34.51 -31.20
N THR A 951 8.67 35.73 -31.34
CA THR A 951 9.48 36.41 -30.31
C THR A 951 8.78 36.53 -28.96
N GLU A 952 7.47 36.79 -28.92
CA GLU A 952 6.73 36.92 -27.65
C GLU A 952 6.68 35.60 -26.87
N ALA A 953 6.54 34.46 -27.56
CA ALA A 953 6.56 33.14 -26.93
C ALA A 953 7.96 32.79 -26.42
N ALA A 954 9.01 33.05 -27.22
CA ALA A 954 10.40 32.86 -26.82
C ALA A 954 10.75 33.69 -25.57
N VAL A 955 10.38 34.97 -25.57
CA VAL A 955 10.63 35.90 -24.45
C VAL A 955 9.86 35.52 -23.19
N GLY A 956 8.64 34.99 -23.33
CA GLY A 956 7.78 34.63 -22.19
C GLY A 956 8.37 33.55 -21.29
N MET A 957 9.17 32.63 -21.84
CA MET A 957 9.76 31.50 -21.10
C MET A 957 11.14 31.82 -20.46
N ILE A 958 11.80 32.91 -20.88
CA ILE A 958 13.13 33.30 -20.38
C ILE A 958 13.21 33.39 -18.84
N PRO A 959 12.24 33.95 -18.10
CA PRO A 959 12.34 34.10 -16.65
C PRO A 959 12.49 32.75 -15.94
N GLU A 960 11.62 31.77 -16.22
CA GLU A 960 11.68 30.42 -15.63
C GLU A 960 12.98 29.71 -16.02
N LEU A 961 13.34 29.77 -17.30
CA LEU A 961 14.56 29.16 -17.86
C LEU A 961 15.83 29.66 -17.16
N LEU A 962 15.93 30.97 -16.91
CA LEU A 962 17.10 31.57 -16.26
C LEU A 962 17.05 31.56 -14.73
N GLU A 963 15.88 31.47 -14.11
CA GLU A 963 15.75 31.32 -12.66
C GLU A 963 16.19 29.91 -12.23
N PHE A 964 15.65 28.87 -12.88
CA PHE A 964 16.06 27.49 -12.62
C PHE A 964 17.55 27.28 -12.93
N GLY A 965 18.00 27.63 -14.14
CA GLY A 965 19.39 27.41 -14.58
C GLY A 965 20.44 28.11 -13.71
N ARG A 966 20.13 29.28 -13.12
CA ARG A 966 21.03 29.96 -12.15
C ARG A 966 20.90 29.44 -10.71
N SER A 967 19.83 28.73 -10.39
CA SER A 967 19.68 28.06 -9.09
C SER A 967 20.46 26.75 -9.00
N SER A 968 20.72 26.12 -10.15
CA SER A 968 21.59 24.95 -10.29
C SER A 968 23.07 25.34 -10.44
N ASP A 969 23.92 24.65 -9.67
CA ASP A 969 25.37 24.51 -9.82
C ASP A 969 25.71 23.44 -10.88
N ASP A 970 24.92 23.42 -11.96
CA ASP A 970 25.03 22.51 -13.11
C ASP A 970 25.12 23.32 -14.41
N GLN A 971 26.24 23.12 -15.12
CA GLN A 971 26.59 23.86 -16.31
C GLN A 971 26.05 23.22 -17.60
N GLN A 972 25.64 21.94 -17.57
CA GLN A 972 24.88 21.32 -18.66
C GLN A 972 23.54 22.05 -18.88
N LEU A 973 22.94 22.53 -17.79
CA LEU A 973 21.68 23.26 -17.79
C LEU A 973 21.86 24.78 -17.96
N LEU A 974 22.81 25.39 -17.24
CA LEU A 974 23.00 26.85 -17.27
C LEU A 974 23.53 27.39 -18.60
N VAL A 975 24.50 26.72 -19.24
CA VAL A 975 25.12 27.23 -20.48
C VAL A 975 24.11 27.38 -21.64
N PRO A 976 23.32 26.35 -22.01
CA PRO A 976 22.31 26.51 -23.06
C PRO A 976 21.23 27.54 -22.68
N ALA A 977 20.79 27.58 -21.41
CA ALA A 977 19.81 28.55 -20.94
C ALA A 977 20.28 30.00 -21.17
N LEU A 978 21.54 30.33 -20.85
CA LEU A 978 22.13 31.64 -21.10
C LEU A 978 22.22 31.97 -22.60
N VAL A 979 22.73 31.05 -23.42
CA VAL A 979 22.93 31.29 -24.86
C VAL A 979 21.59 31.46 -25.58
N VAL A 980 20.62 30.59 -25.33
CA VAL A 980 19.30 30.62 -25.99
C VAL A 980 18.47 31.82 -25.51
N ALA A 981 18.54 32.19 -24.23
CA ALA A 981 17.96 33.45 -23.75
C ALA A 981 18.60 34.67 -24.44
N GLY A 982 19.90 34.61 -24.76
CA GLY A 982 20.60 35.61 -25.58
C GLY A 982 20.05 35.73 -27.01
N VAL A 983 19.80 34.59 -27.67
CA VAL A 983 19.16 34.54 -29.01
C VAL A 983 17.75 35.16 -28.96
N ALA A 984 16.93 34.82 -27.97
CA ALA A 984 15.59 35.37 -27.79
C ALA A 984 15.60 36.87 -27.43
N ALA A 985 16.58 37.31 -26.63
CA ALA A 985 16.79 38.74 -26.34
C ALA A 985 17.15 39.54 -27.60
N LEU A 986 17.99 38.99 -28.50
CA LEU A 986 18.28 39.61 -29.80
C LEU A 986 17.07 39.65 -30.73
N ALA A 987 16.27 38.57 -30.78
CA ALA A 987 15.00 38.55 -31.52
C ALA A 987 13.98 39.60 -31.01
N ALA A 988 14.12 40.02 -29.75
CA ALA A 988 13.38 41.12 -29.13
C ALA A 988 14.08 42.50 -29.17
N GLY A 989 15.22 42.61 -29.87
CA GLY A 989 16.00 43.85 -30.00
C GLY A 989 16.81 44.26 -28.76
N ARG A 990 16.86 43.43 -27.72
CA ARG A 990 17.43 43.74 -26.39
C ARG A 990 18.93 43.46 -26.31
N ARG A 991 19.74 44.18 -27.09
CA ARG A 991 21.19 43.95 -27.20
C ARG A 991 21.93 44.00 -25.86
N ASP A 992 21.58 44.92 -24.95
CA ASP A 992 22.17 45.01 -23.60
C ASP A 992 21.80 43.85 -22.67
N GLU A 993 20.77 43.06 -23.00
CA GLU A 993 20.41 41.83 -22.30
C GLU A 993 21.20 40.65 -22.88
N ALA A 994 21.20 40.51 -24.21
CA ALA A 994 21.98 39.50 -24.92
C ALA A 994 23.49 39.57 -24.60
N ALA A 995 24.08 40.78 -24.58
CA ALA A 995 25.48 40.98 -24.23
C ALA A 995 25.81 40.53 -22.80
N ARG A 996 24.90 40.74 -21.83
CA ARG A 996 25.12 40.30 -20.44
C ARG A 996 25.06 38.79 -20.30
N LEU A 997 24.12 38.15 -20.99
CA LEU A 997 23.97 36.68 -21.00
C LEU A 997 25.17 36.00 -21.67
N ALA A 998 25.69 36.58 -22.77
CA ALA A 998 26.91 36.11 -23.41
C ALA A 998 28.16 36.30 -22.52
N GLU A 999 28.30 37.44 -21.83
CA GLU A 999 29.39 37.69 -20.87
C GLU A 999 29.34 36.70 -19.69
N GLU A 1000 28.16 36.45 -19.12
CA GLU A 1000 27.90 35.48 -18.05
C GLU A 1000 28.23 34.03 -18.48
N ALA A 1001 28.00 33.71 -19.75
CA ALA A 1001 28.37 32.42 -20.32
C ALA A 1001 29.88 32.27 -20.57
N THR A 1002 30.69 33.35 -20.63
CA THR A 1002 32.17 33.21 -20.71
C THR A 1002 32.80 32.65 -19.44
N ALA A 1003 32.15 32.81 -18.28
CA ALA A 1003 32.65 32.39 -16.98
C ALA A 1003 32.51 30.87 -16.71
N GLN A 1004 31.84 30.14 -17.61
CA GLN A 1004 31.53 28.71 -17.44
C GLN A 1004 32.67 27.81 -17.96
N SER A 1005 32.64 26.52 -17.62
CA SER A 1005 33.69 25.55 -17.98
C SER A 1005 33.96 25.55 -19.50
N PRO A 1006 35.24 25.51 -19.94
CA PRO A 1006 35.59 25.36 -21.35
C PRO A 1006 34.86 24.19 -22.03
N TYR A 1007 34.61 23.08 -21.31
CA TYR A 1007 33.90 21.91 -21.84
C TYR A 1007 32.48 22.27 -22.31
N TRP A 1008 31.66 22.79 -21.40
CA TRP A 1008 30.28 23.17 -21.70
C TRP A 1008 30.20 24.36 -22.67
N ARG A 1009 31.15 25.31 -22.61
CA ARG A 1009 31.24 26.40 -23.61
C ARG A 1009 31.40 25.90 -25.05
N MET A 1010 32.17 24.84 -25.29
CA MET A 1010 32.36 24.29 -26.65
C MET A 1010 31.08 23.76 -27.30
N HIS A 1011 30.05 23.41 -26.53
CA HIS A 1011 28.80 22.85 -27.07
C HIS A 1011 27.97 23.89 -27.86
N PHE A 1012 28.13 25.17 -27.52
CA PHE A 1012 27.31 26.29 -28.01
C PHE A 1012 28.14 27.47 -28.54
N ALA A 1013 29.45 27.32 -28.71
CA ALA A 1013 30.39 28.40 -29.05
C ALA A 1013 30.00 29.20 -30.30
N ALA A 1014 29.52 28.52 -31.35
CA ALA A 1014 29.09 29.16 -32.59
C ALA A 1014 27.94 30.15 -32.38
N GLU A 1015 26.94 29.77 -31.58
CA GLU A 1015 25.80 30.62 -31.26
C GLU A 1015 26.18 31.71 -30.25
N ALA A 1016 26.95 31.39 -29.21
CA ALA A 1016 27.42 32.37 -28.23
C ALA A 1016 28.26 33.49 -28.88
N ALA A 1017 29.11 33.15 -29.86
CA ALA A 1017 29.86 34.12 -30.64
C ALA A 1017 28.96 35.02 -31.51
N ARG A 1018 27.94 34.45 -32.16
CA ARG A 1018 26.92 35.25 -32.90
C ARG A 1018 26.18 36.19 -31.96
N VAL A 1019 25.68 35.68 -30.83
CA VAL A 1019 24.95 36.49 -29.83
C VAL A 1019 25.80 37.66 -29.33
N ALA A 1020 27.10 37.45 -29.06
CA ALA A 1020 28.03 38.49 -28.67
C ALA A 1020 28.28 39.54 -29.78
N VAL A 1021 28.48 39.10 -31.03
CA VAL A 1021 28.72 39.99 -32.18
C VAL A 1021 27.48 40.81 -32.53
N ASP A 1022 26.30 40.19 -32.60
CA ASP A 1022 25.03 40.85 -32.94
C ASP A 1022 24.55 41.83 -31.86
N ALA A 1023 24.93 41.58 -30.60
CA ALA A 1023 24.78 42.53 -29.50
C ALA A 1023 25.75 43.73 -29.59
N GLY A 1024 26.73 43.70 -30.50
CA GLY A 1024 27.74 44.75 -30.70
C GLY A 1024 28.97 44.63 -29.80
N ARG A 1025 29.27 43.42 -29.29
CA ARG A 1025 30.33 43.14 -28.32
C ARG A 1025 31.26 42.00 -28.76
N PRO A 1026 32.02 42.16 -29.87
CA PRO A 1026 32.95 41.14 -30.35
C PRO A 1026 34.08 40.82 -29.35
N ASP A 1027 34.34 41.70 -28.37
CA ASP A 1027 35.29 41.42 -27.29
C ASP A 1027 34.81 40.31 -26.34
N ILE A 1028 33.48 40.08 -26.25
CA ILE A 1028 32.92 38.92 -25.54
C ILE A 1028 33.12 37.65 -26.36
N ALA A 1029 32.98 37.71 -27.69
CA ALA A 1029 33.25 36.56 -28.56
C ALA A 1029 34.73 36.11 -28.48
N GLU A 1030 35.67 37.06 -28.36
CA GLU A 1030 37.09 36.76 -28.09
C GLU A 1030 37.24 36.02 -26.75
N ARG A 1031 36.68 36.56 -25.66
CA ARG A 1031 36.70 35.90 -24.33
C ARG A 1031 35.98 34.56 -24.30
N TYR A 1032 34.94 34.36 -25.10
CA TYR A 1032 34.22 33.09 -25.17
C TYR A 1032 35.08 31.98 -25.81
N LEU A 1033 36.00 32.34 -26.70
CA LEU A 1033 36.93 31.42 -27.35
C LEU A 1033 38.19 31.13 -26.50
N ASP A 1034 38.45 31.89 -25.44
CA ASP A 1034 39.60 31.66 -24.56
C ASP A 1034 39.54 30.27 -23.90
N GLN A 1035 40.66 29.54 -23.99
CA GLN A 1035 40.90 28.23 -23.38
C GLN A 1035 40.03 27.06 -23.91
N LEU A 1036 39.42 27.20 -25.10
CA LEU A 1036 38.70 26.09 -25.73
C LEU A 1036 39.66 25.13 -26.48
N GLU A 1037 39.68 23.85 -26.09
CA GLU A 1037 40.43 22.78 -26.77
C GLU A 1037 39.48 21.77 -27.45
N PRO A 1038 39.04 22.02 -28.70
CA PRO A 1038 38.04 21.17 -29.36
C PRO A 1038 38.61 19.82 -29.83
N ARG A 1039 38.41 18.78 -29.01
CA ARG A 1039 38.89 17.42 -29.30
C ARG A 1039 37.92 16.58 -30.13
N LEU A 1040 36.61 16.72 -29.90
CA LEU A 1040 35.55 15.99 -30.60
C LEU A 1040 35.08 16.73 -31.87
N PRO A 1041 34.59 16.03 -32.92
CA PRO A 1041 34.14 16.64 -34.17
C PRO A 1041 33.15 17.78 -33.98
N ARG A 1042 32.08 17.58 -33.18
CA ARG A 1042 31.13 18.67 -32.87
C ARG A 1042 31.83 19.93 -32.35
N HIS A 1043 32.70 19.78 -31.35
CA HIS A 1043 33.40 20.90 -30.72
C HIS A 1043 34.31 21.63 -31.70
N ARG A 1044 34.95 20.90 -32.63
CA ARG A 1044 35.78 21.51 -33.69
C ARG A 1044 34.93 22.40 -34.59
N ASN A 1045 33.80 21.89 -35.07
CA ASN A 1045 32.90 22.62 -35.94
C ASN A 1045 32.34 23.88 -35.25
N ALA A 1046 31.98 23.77 -33.97
CA ALA A 1046 31.47 24.89 -33.16
C ALA A 1046 32.53 25.97 -32.91
N VAL A 1047 33.75 25.59 -32.52
CA VAL A 1047 34.86 26.54 -32.28
C VAL A 1047 35.35 27.17 -33.58
N LEU A 1048 35.41 26.42 -34.69
CA LEU A 1048 35.71 26.94 -36.03
C LEU A 1048 34.68 27.98 -36.48
N THR A 1049 33.39 27.70 -36.31
CA THR A 1049 32.31 28.63 -36.67
C THR A 1049 32.35 29.90 -35.81
N ALA A 1050 32.62 29.77 -34.51
CA ALA A 1050 32.82 30.90 -33.61
C ALA A 1050 34.04 31.76 -34.02
N GLY A 1051 35.15 31.12 -34.42
CA GLY A 1051 36.34 31.78 -34.97
C GLY A 1051 36.03 32.55 -36.25
N ALA A 1052 35.25 31.97 -37.17
CA ALA A 1052 34.82 32.61 -38.41
C ALA A 1052 33.95 33.85 -38.16
N VAL A 1053 32.95 33.74 -37.26
CA VAL A 1053 32.09 34.85 -36.81
C VAL A 1053 32.92 35.98 -36.20
N PHE A 1054 33.93 35.64 -35.40
CA PHE A 1054 34.81 36.63 -34.79
C PHE A 1054 35.79 37.27 -35.79
N ALA A 1055 36.28 36.52 -36.78
CA ALA A 1055 37.09 37.03 -37.88
C ALA A 1055 36.29 38.01 -38.77
N GLU A 1056 35.03 37.67 -39.11
CA GLU A 1056 34.10 38.56 -39.83
C GLU A 1056 33.89 39.87 -39.04
N ALA A 1057 33.60 39.77 -37.74
CA ALA A 1057 33.37 40.93 -36.87
C ALA A 1057 34.61 41.84 -36.71
N ARG A 1058 35.83 41.33 -36.93
CA ARG A 1058 37.07 42.13 -36.96
C ARG A 1058 37.47 42.61 -38.36
N GLY A 1059 36.73 42.23 -39.40
CA GLY A 1059 37.00 42.60 -40.79
C GLY A 1059 38.08 41.76 -41.48
N ASP A 1060 38.48 40.62 -40.92
CA ASP A 1060 39.36 39.65 -41.60
C ASP A 1060 38.52 38.73 -42.51
N LEU A 1061 37.88 39.35 -43.50
CA LEU A 1061 36.85 38.74 -44.33
C LEU A 1061 37.37 37.54 -45.16
N ALA A 1062 38.65 37.53 -45.51
CA ALA A 1062 39.24 36.42 -46.27
C ALA A 1062 39.41 35.17 -45.40
N SER A 1063 39.96 35.34 -44.19
CA SER A 1063 40.08 34.28 -43.19
C SER A 1063 38.69 33.78 -42.75
N ALA A 1064 37.74 34.70 -42.55
CA ALA A 1064 36.36 34.37 -42.21
C ALA A 1064 35.68 33.55 -43.33
N ALA A 1065 35.83 33.93 -44.60
CA ALA A 1065 35.25 33.20 -45.72
C ALA A 1065 35.80 31.77 -45.85
N GLU A 1066 37.10 31.56 -45.61
CA GLU A 1066 37.74 30.23 -45.62
C GLU A 1066 37.27 29.37 -44.43
N GLN A 1067 37.22 29.93 -43.22
CA GLN A 1067 36.72 29.21 -42.04
C GLN A 1067 35.23 28.88 -42.14
N PHE A 1068 34.40 29.79 -42.66
CA PHE A 1068 32.98 29.52 -42.95
C PHE A 1068 32.80 28.51 -44.10
N ALA A 1069 33.70 28.47 -45.08
CA ALA A 1069 33.68 27.44 -46.13
C ALA A 1069 33.88 26.04 -45.54
N GLN A 1070 34.90 25.87 -44.70
CA GLN A 1070 35.17 24.61 -44.02
C GLN A 1070 34.03 24.23 -43.06
N ALA A 1071 33.54 25.17 -42.23
CA ALA A 1071 32.42 24.92 -41.33
C ALA A 1071 31.12 24.51 -42.07
N ALA A 1072 30.86 25.05 -43.26
CA ALA A 1072 29.69 24.66 -44.07
C ALA A 1072 29.81 23.25 -44.67
N GLU A 1073 31.03 22.73 -44.86
CA GLU A 1073 31.29 21.35 -45.24
C GLU A 1073 31.21 20.43 -44.01
N ASP A 1074 31.88 20.79 -42.90
CA ASP A 1074 31.93 20.01 -41.67
C ASP A 1074 30.53 19.82 -41.03
N TRP A 1075 29.73 20.89 -40.93
CA TRP A 1075 28.33 20.80 -40.49
C TRP A 1075 27.43 20.08 -41.50
N GLY A 1076 27.80 20.08 -42.78
CA GLY A 1076 27.13 19.30 -43.83
C GLY A 1076 27.38 17.80 -43.72
N GLY A 1077 28.58 17.39 -43.27
CA GLY A 1077 28.90 16.00 -42.96
C GLY A 1077 28.32 15.52 -41.62
N TYR A 1078 28.39 16.37 -40.59
CA TYR A 1078 27.86 16.10 -39.24
C TYR A 1078 26.31 16.12 -39.18
N GLY A 1079 25.66 16.92 -40.02
CA GLY A 1079 24.20 16.96 -40.15
C GLY A 1079 23.47 18.05 -39.35
N PHE A 1080 24.17 19.06 -38.81
CA PHE A 1080 23.52 20.20 -38.13
C PHE A 1080 23.07 21.24 -39.16
N VAL A 1081 21.77 21.18 -39.50
CA VAL A 1081 21.14 21.93 -40.59
C VAL A 1081 21.22 23.45 -40.38
N LEU A 1082 20.90 23.94 -39.19
CA LEU A 1082 20.91 25.39 -38.89
C LEU A 1082 22.32 26.00 -38.96
N GLU A 1083 23.33 25.34 -38.37
CA GLU A 1083 24.71 25.83 -38.40
C GLU A 1083 25.31 25.81 -39.81
N ARG A 1084 25.00 24.79 -40.61
CA ARG A 1084 25.35 24.78 -42.04
C ARG A 1084 24.77 25.98 -42.78
N GLY A 1085 23.51 26.33 -42.50
CA GLY A 1085 22.87 27.54 -43.02
C GLY A 1085 23.60 28.82 -42.60
N HIS A 1086 23.95 28.96 -41.31
CA HIS A 1086 24.70 30.11 -40.80
C HIS A 1086 26.11 30.21 -41.38
N ALA A 1087 26.82 29.10 -41.58
CA ALA A 1087 28.16 29.10 -42.19
C ALA A 1087 28.10 29.50 -43.68
N LEU A 1088 27.12 29.00 -44.45
CA LEU A 1088 26.88 29.44 -45.83
C LEU A 1088 26.54 30.94 -45.90
N LEU A 1089 25.73 31.44 -44.97
CA LEU A 1089 25.39 32.86 -44.88
C LEU A 1089 26.62 33.73 -44.57
N GLY A 1090 27.44 33.36 -43.59
CA GLY A 1090 28.67 34.07 -43.21
C GLY A 1090 29.70 34.11 -44.35
N ARG A 1091 29.92 32.97 -45.03
CA ARG A 1091 30.74 32.92 -46.26
C ARG A 1091 30.19 33.85 -47.33
N GLY A 1092 28.87 33.85 -47.54
CA GLY A 1092 28.18 34.75 -48.46
C GLY A 1092 28.44 36.23 -48.15
N ARG A 1093 28.21 36.67 -46.91
CA ARG A 1093 28.47 38.05 -46.45
C ARG A 1093 29.93 38.45 -46.64
N CYS A 1094 30.88 37.56 -46.38
CA CYS A 1094 32.30 37.84 -46.57
C CYS A 1094 32.68 37.97 -48.05
N LEU A 1095 32.25 37.03 -48.90
CA LEU A 1095 32.55 37.04 -50.34
C LEU A 1095 31.93 38.24 -51.07
N LEU A 1096 30.69 38.60 -50.75
CA LEU A 1096 30.02 39.79 -51.31
C LEU A 1096 30.80 41.08 -50.99
N GLN A 1097 31.33 41.20 -49.77
CA GLN A 1097 32.17 42.34 -49.36
C GLN A 1097 33.58 42.32 -49.97
N LEU A 1098 34.16 41.14 -50.21
CA LEU A 1098 35.43 40.96 -50.94
C LEU A 1098 35.28 41.21 -52.46
N GLY A 1099 34.05 41.21 -52.97
CA GLY A 1099 33.71 41.49 -54.36
C GLY A 1099 33.43 40.26 -55.24
N ASP A 1100 33.46 39.05 -54.69
CA ASP A 1100 33.00 37.85 -55.43
C ASP A 1100 31.47 37.73 -55.35
N GLN A 1101 30.83 38.39 -56.31
CA GLN A 1101 29.37 38.40 -56.42
C GLN A 1101 28.80 37.04 -56.85
N LEU A 1102 29.53 36.22 -57.60
CA LEU A 1102 29.00 34.97 -58.14
C LEU A 1102 28.99 33.87 -57.08
N GLU A 1103 30.11 33.70 -56.36
CA GLU A 1103 30.17 32.73 -55.27
C GLU A 1103 29.39 33.24 -54.04
N GLY A 1104 29.47 34.53 -53.72
CA GLY A 1104 28.71 35.14 -52.62
C GLY A 1104 27.20 34.96 -52.75
N VAL A 1105 26.60 35.29 -53.90
CA VAL A 1105 25.16 35.07 -54.16
C VAL A 1105 24.79 33.59 -54.11
N SER A 1106 25.66 32.69 -54.60
CA SER A 1106 25.44 31.24 -54.53
C SER A 1106 25.36 30.73 -53.09
N CYS A 1107 26.26 31.19 -52.22
CA CYS A 1107 26.25 30.86 -50.79
C CYS A 1107 25.01 31.41 -50.06
N VAL A 1108 24.63 32.67 -50.30
CA VAL A 1108 23.43 33.25 -49.67
C VAL A 1108 22.15 32.56 -50.14
N ASN A 1109 22.01 32.24 -51.42
CA ASN A 1109 20.87 31.46 -51.92
C ASN A 1109 20.80 30.05 -51.31
N SER A 1110 21.95 29.40 -51.10
CA SER A 1110 22.01 28.08 -50.46
C SER A 1110 21.58 28.14 -48.99
N ALA A 1111 22.05 29.14 -48.23
CA ALA A 1111 21.60 29.41 -46.87
C ALA A 1111 20.09 29.72 -46.80
N ARG A 1112 19.60 30.54 -47.74
CA ARG A 1112 18.20 30.94 -47.87
C ARG A 1112 17.25 29.74 -48.05
N SER A 1113 17.64 28.73 -48.82
CA SER A 1113 16.84 27.50 -48.98
C SER A 1113 16.70 26.79 -47.64
N ILE A 1114 17.82 26.54 -46.96
CA ILE A 1114 17.87 25.89 -45.64
C ILE A 1114 17.00 26.65 -44.63
N PHE A 1115 17.11 27.98 -44.55
CA PHE A 1115 16.29 28.77 -43.63
C PHE A 1115 14.81 28.82 -44.01
N ALA A 1116 14.47 28.71 -45.30
CA ALA A 1116 13.08 28.62 -45.74
C ALA A 1116 12.46 27.24 -45.42
N GLU A 1117 13.22 26.16 -45.58
CA GLU A 1117 12.85 24.79 -45.21
C GLU A 1117 12.64 24.66 -43.68
N LEU A 1118 13.51 25.28 -42.87
CA LEU A 1118 13.35 25.40 -41.41
C LEU A 1118 12.24 26.38 -40.97
N GLY A 1119 11.63 27.14 -41.88
CA GLY A 1119 10.69 28.21 -41.53
C GLY A 1119 11.30 29.37 -40.71
N ALA A 1120 12.62 29.55 -40.75
CA ALA A 1120 13.39 30.53 -39.99
C ALA A 1120 13.29 31.96 -40.57
N ARG A 1121 12.08 32.54 -40.53
CA ARG A 1121 11.69 33.79 -41.22
C ARG A 1121 12.67 34.97 -41.07
N PRO A 1122 13.26 35.27 -39.89
CA PRO A 1122 14.22 36.36 -39.75
C PRO A 1122 15.51 36.15 -40.55
N LEU A 1123 15.97 34.89 -40.67
CA LEU A 1123 17.19 34.54 -41.40
C LEU A 1123 16.94 34.50 -42.92
N VAL A 1124 15.74 34.12 -43.36
CA VAL A 1124 15.31 34.30 -44.76
C VAL A 1124 15.30 35.78 -45.13
N ALA A 1125 14.78 36.65 -44.25
CA ALA A 1125 14.77 38.10 -44.47
C ALA A 1125 16.19 38.72 -44.47
N GLU A 1126 17.13 38.19 -43.68
CA GLU A 1126 18.55 38.59 -43.77
C GLU A 1126 19.15 38.21 -45.13
N CYS A 1127 18.87 36.99 -45.62
CA CYS A 1127 19.32 36.56 -46.95
C CYS A 1127 18.73 37.43 -48.07
N ASP A 1128 17.43 37.73 -48.02
CA ASP A 1128 16.76 38.62 -48.97
C ASP A 1128 17.39 40.03 -48.99
N ALA A 1129 17.72 40.58 -47.81
CA ALA A 1129 18.37 41.88 -47.68
C ALA A 1129 19.80 41.92 -48.23
N LEU A 1130 20.51 40.79 -48.25
CA LEU A 1130 21.86 40.65 -48.81
C LEU A 1130 21.86 40.44 -50.33
N LEU A 1131 20.80 39.84 -50.89
CA LEU A 1131 20.63 39.60 -52.32
C LEU A 1131 20.15 40.85 -53.08
N GLY A 1132 19.22 41.60 -52.48
CA GLY A 1132 18.65 42.82 -53.06
C GLY A 1132 17.70 42.61 -54.24
N ASP A 1133 16.92 43.65 -54.57
CA ASP A 1133 15.80 43.58 -55.53
C ASP A 1133 16.19 43.17 -56.97
N GLU A 1134 17.44 43.39 -57.38
CA GLU A 1134 17.90 43.06 -58.74
C GLU A 1134 18.34 41.59 -58.92
N ALA A 1135 18.76 40.90 -57.86
CA ALA A 1135 19.14 39.48 -57.93
C ALA A 1135 17.92 38.53 -57.90
N ALA A 1136 16.82 38.96 -57.27
CA ALA A 1136 15.61 38.17 -57.06
C ALA A 1136 14.77 37.87 -58.33
N GLN A 1137 15.22 38.31 -59.52
CA GLN A 1137 14.51 38.14 -60.80
C GLN A 1137 15.22 37.20 -61.79
N SER A 1138 16.33 36.55 -61.40
CA SER A 1138 17.13 35.69 -62.27
C SER A 1138 17.46 34.30 -61.68
N ALA A 1139 16.58 33.76 -60.83
CA ALA A 1139 16.60 32.39 -60.34
C ALA A 1139 15.33 31.64 -60.82
#